data_AF-A0A8S1CAE2-F1
#
_entry.id   AF-A0A8S1CAE2-F1
#
_cell.length_a   1.000
_cell.length_b   1.000
_cell.length_c   1.000
_cell.angle_alpha   90.00
_cell.angle_beta   90.00
_cell.angle_gamma   90.00
#
_symmetry.space_group_name_H-M   'P 1'
#
loop_
_entity.id
_entity.type
_entity.pdbx_description
1 polymer ?
#
loop_
_entity_poly.entity_id
_entity_poly.type
_entity_poly.pdbx_seq_one_letter_code
_entity_poly.pdbx_strand_id
1 'polypeptide(L)'
;MDNKKIVDILRGTIDSNFRKEAEEQLNQIHKIIGFAPALLQAIMANDVDMAVRQAGAIYFKNMISQFWADKETEPGDAPAFNIHEQDRAMIRDLIVDAVVVAPEKIRVQLAVCVNTIIRHDFPERWPQVVDKISLCLLNPDRTGWFGALICMYQLVKNFEYSNKDKRTPLYEAMNLLFPQLYQLACSIWHEETVDSVYIQKQILKIFYSFTQYSLPLELITNQFFQQWMDLVRVMIEKEVPAAIDSLSNEDKAASVWWKSKKWALYILQRIFERYGSPGFVSKEYKDFAEWYLKNFSLAILETLLKLLDKQRRKIFVAPKVLCQSFKYIEQAIKHAFTWKILKQHMLIVVREIILPVLCHSREDEELWQTDPIEYVHTKYDSIDDFMDPVTAAQGLLFTMCKKRKAILPKCMSFVVEILNPQNNATPSVRDGALNMVGTLAELLIKKKEYSDQICGMLRQYVFPELKAPEGHLRARACSVLKSFTEIDMQQGEILKETVFYLIECLVKEKDLPVKVQAVVALEAVACSQEGVTPFIEPQIRNIVLEMLNIIRETESDEVATSLQKLVCAYTDLLAPIAVDITKHVAGTLIQVLDTDGGSDEKAMIAMGLLHTIETMLNAMEDVPGLTTLLEPVVLQVVAYIFENSVMEFYEETLLLVFELTKKTISNELWQVLGLLYTVFGRDGFDYFTDMMPALHNYVTVDTPTFLASQDRILVMCNMARDILNGDPGEDPECHAAKLLEVIILQCKGNIDQYIPPIVELVLMRLTKEVKSSELRAMCLQVVIAALYYNPELLFRILNEVKLPQAPNDSVTAHFINQWLADTDCFLGLHDRKLSVLGLCMIMQNPSRPFEVNQCAPKILPALLVLFDGLKRAYLAKSNESDTDSDSDDESINEDELESDEDDIDEDGAVYLESLEEKINKSAGDSSFNIQTSIMNDGDDGDDDDDEDWMNEDPTALEDFSTPLDAEDCNIDEFIIFKEVMAGLQEREPAWYHTLTGSLSIEQQKKVQDVFTFADQRKAAAESKRIEESGGYIFNQQTRARPLGHAQSKLDGLQ
;
A
#
# COMPACT_ATOMS: atom_id res chain seq x y z
N MET A 1 36.05 24.77 23.59
CA MET A 1 34.94 24.71 24.57
C MET A 1 35.41 23.85 25.75
N ASP A 2 34.90 24.04 26.98
CA ASP A 2 35.33 23.24 28.14
C ASP A 2 34.56 21.91 28.21
N ASN A 3 35.24 20.79 27.96
CA ASN A 3 34.64 19.45 27.97
C ASN A 3 33.98 19.10 29.31
N LYS A 4 34.46 19.66 30.43
CA LYS A 4 33.84 19.44 31.75
C LYS A 4 32.44 20.02 31.82
N LYS A 5 32.25 21.20 31.22
CA LYS A 5 30.94 21.87 31.17
C LYS A 5 29.93 21.06 30.35
N ILE A 6 30.34 20.46 29.23
CA ILE A 6 29.48 19.59 28.42
C ILE A 6 29.07 18.35 29.22
N VAL A 7 30.01 17.72 29.93
CA VAL A 7 29.74 16.55 30.78
C VAL A 7 28.77 16.88 31.93
N ASP A 8 28.91 18.04 32.56
CA ASP A 8 28.01 18.45 33.63
C ASP A 8 26.58 18.73 33.12
N ILE A 9 26.45 19.35 31.93
CA ILE A 9 25.15 19.54 31.28
C ILE A 9 24.51 18.18 30.93
N LEU A 10 25.27 17.25 30.33
CA LEU A 10 24.79 15.90 30.04
C LEU A 10 24.43 15.08 31.29
N ARG A 11 25.06 15.37 32.44
CA ARG A 11 24.65 14.77 33.71
C ARG A 11 23.29 15.30 34.17
N GLY A 12 23.04 16.59 33.95
CA GLY A 12 21.76 17.24 34.24
C GLY A 12 20.59 16.70 33.43
N THR A 13 20.80 16.23 32.19
CA THR A 13 19.72 15.66 31.37
C THR A 13 19.19 14.32 31.88
N ILE A 14 19.96 13.63 32.74
CA ILE A 14 19.60 12.33 33.34
C ILE A 14 18.87 12.52 34.69
N ASP A 15 19.03 13.68 35.35
CA ASP A 15 18.36 14.00 36.60
C ASP A 15 17.03 14.71 36.35
N SER A 16 15.91 14.13 36.81
CA SER A 16 14.57 14.70 36.63
C SER A 16 14.43 16.14 37.15
N ASN A 17 15.24 16.56 38.13
CA ASN A 17 15.16 17.90 38.69
C ASN A 17 15.87 18.95 37.81
N PHE A 18 16.85 18.54 37.02
CA PHE A 18 17.70 19.43 36.22
C PHE A 18 17.54 19.25 34.71
N ARG A 19 16.72 18.27 34.28
CA ARG A 19 16.55 17.92 32.86
C ARG A 19 16.15 19.08 31.98
N LYS A 20 15.11 19.84 32.36
CA LYS A 20 14.63 20.99 31.56
C LYS A 20 15.70 22.07 31.40
N GLU A 21 16.39 22.40 32.50
CA GLU A 21 17.45 23.41 32.47
C GLU A 21 18.66 22.93 31.63
N ALA A 22 19.02 21.65 31.72
CA ALA A 22 20.09 21.07 30.93
C ALA A 22 19.75 21.01 29.43
N GLU A 23 18.52 20.65 29.06
CA GLU A 23 18.04 20.65 27.67
C GLU A 23 18.01 22.07 27.08
N GLU A 24 17.56 23.07 27.84
CA GLU A 24 17.62 24.48 27.44
C GLU A 24 19.07 24.94 27.21
N GLN A 25 20.01 24.55 28.08
CA GLN A 25 21.42 24.87 27.91
C GLN A 25 22.03 24.20 26.67
N LEU A 26 21.67 22.94 26.38
CA LEU A 26 22.07 22.24 25.15
C LEU A 26 21.52 22.98 23.91
N ASN A 27 20.26 23.41 23.96
CA ASN A 27 19.63 24.17 22.88
C ASN A 27 20.29 25.55 22.65
N GLN A 28 20.97 26.12 23.64
CA GLN A 28 21.73 27.36 23.44
C GLN A 28 23.11 27.13 22.83
N ILE A 29 23.76 26.00 23.14
CA ILE A 29 25.16 25.75 22.74
C ILE A 29 25.32 24.90 21.48
N HIS A 30 24.28 24.18 21.03
CA HIS A 30 24.38 23.28 19.87
C HIS A 30 24.78 24.00 18.57
N LYS A 31 24.50 25.31 18.46
CA LYS A 31 24.86 26.14 17.30
C LYS A 31 26.31 26.63 17.29
N ILE A 32 27.08 26.38 18.35
CA ILE A 32 28.46 26.87 18.46
C ILE A 32 29.40 25.95 17.67
N ILE A 33 30.18 26.55 16.76
CA ILE A 33 31.22 25.83 16.01
C ILE A 33 32.24 25.22 16.99
N GLY A 34 32.55 23.93 16.79
CA GLY A 34 33.40 23.12 17.65
C GLY A 34 32.64 22.36 18.74
N PHE A 35 31.33 22.56 18.89
CA PHE A 35 30.52 21.82 19.86
C PHE A 35 30.38 20.34 19.48
N ALA A 36 30.06 20.03 18.22
CA ALA A 36 29.81 18.67 17.79
C ALA A 36 31.06 17.75 17.91
N PRO A 37 32.27 18.18 17.50
CA PRO A 37 33.50 17.42 17.76
C PRO A 37 33.84 17.31 19.25
N ALA A 38 33.62 18.36 20.05
CA ALA A 38 33.87 18.34 21.49
C ALA A 38 32.92 17.36 22.21
N LEU A 39 31.67 17.27 21.75
CA LEU A 39 30.70 16.31 22.24
C LEU A 39 31.15 14.88 21.94
N LEU A 40 31.61 14.59 20.71
CA LEU A 40 32.18 13.28 20.37
C LEU A 40 33.37 12.92 21.27
N GLN A 41 34.27 13.86 21.54
CA GLN A 41 35.38 13.65 22.47
C GLN A 41 34.91 13.37 23.90
N ALA A 42 33.89 14.08 24.39
CA ALA A 42 33.33 13.87 25.72
C ALA A 42 32.67 12.48 25.87
N ILE A 43 31.99 12.00 24.82
CA ILE A 43 31.40 10.66 24.78
C ILE A 43 32.47 9.56 24.82
N MET A 44 33.64 9.82 24.23
CA MET A 44 34.76 8.87 24.17
C MET A 44 35.68 8.94 25.40
N ALA A 45 35.47 9.89 26.31
CA ALA A 45 36.28 10.07 27.50
C ALA A 45 36.01 8.94 28.53
N ASN A 46 37.05 8.19 28.90
CA ASN A 46 36.94 7.03 29.79
C ASN A 46 36.77 7.39 31.28
N ASP A 47 37.03 8.64 31.65
CA ASP A 47 36.84 9.21 32.99
C ASP A 47 35.41 9.70 33.24
N VAL A 48 34.54 9.65 32.24
CA VAL A 48 33.11 10.00 32.32
C VAL A 48 32.26 8.75 32.57
N ASP A 49 31.24 8.88 33.42
CA ASP A 49 30.31 7.79 33.72
C ASP A 49 29.55 7.31 32.46
N MET A 50 29.28 6.00 32.38
CA MET A 50 28.67 5.39 31.21
C MET A 50 27.28 5.94 30.90
N ALA A 51 26.47 6.28 31.92
CA ALA A 51 25.13 6.83 31.69
C ALA A 51 25.21 8.20 31.01
N VAL A 52 26.16 9.04 31.43
CA VAL A 52 26.41 10.37 30.83
C VAL A 52 26.95 10.24 29.41
N ARG A 53 27.87 9.29 29.17
CA ARG A 53 28.39 9.00 27.82
C ARG A 53 27.28 8.51 26.88
N GLN A 54 26.38 7.65 27.37
CA GLN A 54 25.24 7.14 26.59
C GLN A 54 24.24 8.26 26.25
N ALA A 55 23.89 9.12 27.21
CA ALA A 55 23.04 10.29 26.97
C ALA A 55 23.66 11.23 25.93
N GLY A 56 24.97 11.49 26.05
CA GLY A 56 25.73 12.25 25.05
C GLY A 56 25.71 11.61 23.66
N ALA A 57 25.88 10.28 23.57
CA ALA A 57 25.85 9.56 22.30
C ALA A 57 24.47 9.60 21.62
N ILE A 58 23.38 9.53 22.39
CA ILE A 58 22.01 9.69 21.88
C ILE A 58 21.79 11.11 21.37
N TYR A 59 22.22 12.12 22.14
CA TYR A 59 22.12 13.52 21.72
C TYR A 59 22.95 13.79 20.46
N PHE A 60 24.18 13.28 20.40
CA PHE A 60 25.03 13.38 19.21
C PHE A 60 24.37 12.74 17.99
N LYS A 61 23.80 11.53 18.14
CA LYS A 61 23.04 10.88 17.07
C LYS A 61 21.90 11.77 16.55
N ASN A 62 21.06 12.27 17.45
CA ASN A 62 19.92 13.12 17.07
C ASN A 62 20.39 14.40 16.35
N MET A 63 21.48 15.01 16.82
CA MET A 63 22.07 16.18 16.21
C MET A 63 22.62 15.91 14.80
N ILE A 64 23.29 14.76 14.58
CA ILE A 64 23.75 14.35 13.24
C ILE A 64 22.54 14.08 12.33
N SER A 65 21.53 13.34 12.81
CA SER A 65 20.34 13.02 12.00
C SER A 65 19.55 14.27 11.60
N GLN A 66 19.47 15.30 12.46
CA GLN A 66 18.68 16.49 12.19
C GLN A 66 19.41 17.59 11.40
N PHE A 67 20.73 17.73 11.59
CA PHE A 67 21.48 18.91 11.14
C PHE A 67 22.68 18.61 10.21
N TRP A 68 22.82 17.35 9.77
CA TRP A 68 23.89 16.96 8.83
C TRP A 68 23.53 17.19 7.36
N ALA A 69 22.29 16.94 6.96
CA ALA A 69 21.82 17.27 5.61
C ALA A 69 21.66 18.79 5.47
N ASP A 70 22.07 19.34 4.32
CA ASP A 70 21.87 20.75 4.03
C ASP A 70 20.38 20.97 3.71
N LYS A 71 19.60 21.51 4.64
CA LYS A 71 18.19 21.87 4.37
C LYS A 71 18.13 23.08 3.43
N GLU A 72 17.34 22.97 2.36
CA GLU A 72 17.03 24.12 1.51
C GLU A 72 16.34 25.19 2.35
N THR A 73 16.80 26.44 2.20
CA THR A 73 16.19 27.57 2.90
C THR A 73 15.23 28.23 1.94
N GLU A 74 13.93 28.17 2.22
CA GLU A 74 12.94 28.87 1.42
C GLU A 74 13.23 30.38 1.39
N PRO A 75 12.97 31.07 0.25
CA PRO A 75 13.23 32.49 0.13
C PRO A 75 12.30 33.31 1.02
N GLY A 76 12.75 33.61 2.24
CA GLY A 76 12.00 34.40 3.22
C GLY A 76 12.24 33.94 4.66
N ASP A 77 12.66 32.69 4.83
CA ASP A 77 12.92 32.09 6.14
C ASP A 77 14.35 32.31 6.63
N ALA A 78 14.51 32.28 7.96
CA ALA A 78 15.83 32.33 8.56
C ALA A 78 16.61 31.05 8.18
N PRO A 79 17.91 31.15 7.86
CA PRO A 79 18.71 29.99 7.47
C PRO A 79 18.61 28.89 8.52
N ALA A 80 18.13 27.71 8.09
CA ALA A 80 18.05 26.54 8.93
C ALA A 80 19.44 26.22 9.49
N PHE A 81 19.49 25.85 10.77
CA PHE A 81 20.78 25.52 11.39
C PHE A 81 21.30 24.20 10.83
N ASN A 82 22.49 24.26 10.23
CA ASN A 82 23.24 23.09 9.76
C ASN A 82 24.59 23.04 10.49
N ILE A 83 25.09 21.83 10.76
CA ILE A 83 26.42 21.66 11.36
C ILE A 83 27.46 22.24 10.40
N HIS A 84 28.29 23.15 10.90
CA HIS A 84 29.28 23.83 10.09
C HIS A 84 30.29 22.83 9.48
N GLU A 85 30.71 23.05 8.23
CA GLU A 85 31.56 22.12 7.48
C GLU A 85 32.90 21.81 8.18
N GLN A 86 33.45 22.77 8.92
CA GLN A 86 34.64 22.54 9.77
C GLN A 86 34.43 21.43 10.81
N ASP A 87 33.26 21.40 11.45
CA ASP A 87 32.91 20.37 12.43
C ASP A 87 32.59 19.05 11.73
N ARG A 88 31.89 19.10 10.58
CA ARG A 88 31.63 17.91 9.76
C ARG A 88 32.93 17.21 9.34
N ALA A 89 33.92 17.97 8.87
CA ALA A 89 35.23 17.45 8.49
C ALA A 89 35.97 16.78 9.67
N MET A 90 35.96 17.39 10.85
CA MET A 90 36.56 16.78 12.05
C MET A 90 35.83 15.50 12.48
N ILE A 91 34.50 15.49 12.39
CA ILE A 91 33.70 14.30 12.73
C ILE A 91 33.99 13.17 11.74
N ARG A 92 34.03 13.44 10.44
CA ARG A 92 34.44 12.47 9.40
C ARG A 92 35.83 11.89 9.66
N ASP A 93 36.75 12.69 10.20
CA ASP A 93 38.08 12.21 10.56
C ASP A 93 38.09 11.31 11.81
N LEU A 94 37.24 11.57 12.80
CA LEU A 94 37.29 10.88 14.09
C LEU A 94 36.30 9.71 14.26
N ILE A 95 35.19 9.73 13.52
CA ILE A 95 34.04 8.86 13.83
C ILE A 95 34.34 7.37 13.65
N VAL A 96 35.16 6.99 12.64
CA VAL A 96 35.52 5.59 12.41
C VAL A 96 36.35 5.05 13.57
N ASP A 97 37.38 5.78 14.00
CA ASP A 97 38.22 5.41 15.14
C ASP A 97 37.41 5.37 16.44
N ALA A 98 36.44 6.28 16.59
CA ALA A 98 35.52 6.29 17.72
C ALA A 98 34.66 5.01 17.76
N VAL A 99 34.08 4.58 16.64
CA VAL A 99 33.29 3.32 16.55
C VAL A 99 34.15 2.10 16.87
N VAL A 100 35.40 2.09 16.40
CA VAL A 100 36.37 1.00 16.62
C VAL A 100 36.66 0.78 18.11
N VAL A 101 36.87 1.85 18.86
CA VAL A 101 37.26 1.78 20.29
C VAL A 101 36.04 1.83 21.23
N ALA A 102 34.87 2.28 20.77
CA ALA A 102 33.70 2.49 21.62
C ALA A 102 33.17 1.17 22.24
N PRO A 103 32.64 1.23 23.48
CA PRO A 103 31.87 0.14 24.07
C PRO A 103 30.52 -0.04 23.35
N GLU A 104 29.91 -1.22 23.45
CA GLU A 104 28.70 -1.60 22.69
C GLU A 104 27.58 -0.55 22.75
N LYS A 105 27.21 -0.08 23.95
CA LYS A 105 26.14 0.92 24.14
C LYS A 105 26.36 2.22 23.37
N ILE A 106 27.61 2.65 23.22
CA ILE A 106 27.99 3.86 22.48
C ILE A 106 28.13 3.54 20.99
N ARG A 107 28.77 2.41 20.67
CA ARG A 107 29.04 1.95 19.31
C ARG A 107 27.76 1.86 18.47
N VAL A 108 26.67 1.36 19.05
CA VAL A 108 25.37 1.27 18.36
C VAL A 108 24.84 2.65 17.95
N GLN A 109 24.98 3.68 18.80
CA GLN A 109 24.56 5.05 18.47
C GLN A 109 25.48 5.70 17.44
N LEU A 110 26.81 5.52 17.57
CA LEU A 110 27.77 6.03 16.59
C LEU A 110 27.62 5.36 15.21
N ALA A 111 27.21 4.09 15.17
CA ALA A 111 26.93 3.41 13.89
C ALA A 111 25.79 4.09 13.12
N VAL A 112 24.74 4.56 13.80
CA VAL A 112 23.66 5.34 13.16
C VAL A 112 24.21 6.66 12.62
N CYS A 113 25.09 7.32 13.36
CA CYS A 113 25.76 8.54 12.88
C CYS A 113 26.57 8.27 11.61
N VAL A 114 27.36 7.18 11.58
CA VAL A 114 28.13 6.78 10.40
C VAL A 114 27.21 6.52 9.21
N ASN A 115 26.06 5.86 9.41
CA ASN A 115 25.09 5.62 8.33
C ASN A 115 24.55 6.93 7.74
N THR A 116 24.11 7.88 8.58
CA THR A 116 23.65 9.20 8.11
C THR A 116 24.74 9.96 7.37
N ILE A 117 25.98 9.97 7.90
CA ILE A 117 27.10 10.67 7.26
C ILE A 117 27.43 10.04 5.90
N ILE A 118 27.45 8.70 5.81
CA ILE A 118 27.66 8.00 4.53
C ILE A 118 26.56 8.37 3.52
N ARG A 119 25.30 8.43 3.95
CA ARG A 119 24.16 8.77 3.08
C ARG A 119 24.33 10.07 2.32
N HIS A 120 24.87 11.10 2.98
CA HIS A 120 24.98 12.43 2.39
C HIS A 120 26.37 12.76 1.85
N ASP A 121 27.43 12.14 2.38
CA ASP A 121 28.81 12.55 2.06
C ASP A 121 29.60 11.53 1.22
N PHE A 122 29.18 10.26 1.11
CA PHE A 122 29.89 9.24 0.32
C PHE A 122 29.21 9.04 -1.06
N PRO A 123 29.97 8.99 -2.18
CA PRO A 123 31.43 8.94 -2.28
C PRO A 123 32.14 10.30 -2.38
N GLU A 124 31.42 11.39 -2.62
CA GLU A 124 32.01 12.65 -3.09
C GLU A 124 32.82 13.41 -2.03
N ARG A 125 32.22 13.64 -0.85
CA ARG A 125 32.80 14.45 0.23
C ARG A 125 33.61 13.62 1.22
N TRP A 126 33.36 12.31 1.31
CA TRP A 126 34.02 11.40 2.25
C TRP A 126 34.51 10.06 1.66
N PRO A 127 35.34 10.06 0.60
CA PRO A 127 35.86 8.82 0.03
C PRO A 127 36.81 8.07 0.99
N GLN A 128 37.47 8.78 1.91
CA GLN A 128 38.50 8.20 2.79
C GLN A 128 37.94 7.22 3.84
N VAL A 129 36.61 7.11 3.97
CA VAL A 129 35.97 6.13 4.85
C VAL A 129 36.38 4.70 4.49
N VAL A 130 36.54 4.41 3.19
CA VAL A 130 36.94 3.09 2.67
C VAL A 130 38.36 2.75 3.09
N ASP A 131 39.29 3.71 2.96
CA ASP A 131 40.69 3.55 3.35
C ASP A 131 40.83 3.31 4.86
N LYS A 132 40.07 4.05 5.69
CA LYS A 132 40.09 3.86 7.14
C LYS A 132 39.56 2.50 7.56
N ILE A 133 38.47 2.04 6.95
CA ILE A 133 37.94 0.69 7.19
C ILE A 133 38.99 -0.35 6.81
N SER A 134 39.59 -0.23 5.62
CA SER A 134 40.65 -1.12 5.12
C SER A 134 41.84 -1.20 6.08
N LEU A 135 42.35 -0.05 6.55
CA LEU A 135 43.45 0.01 7.52
C LEU A 135 43.10 -0.68 8.84
N CYS A 136 41.86 -0.53 9.33
CA CYS A 136 41.42 -1.20 10.56
C CYS A 136 41.27 -2.72 10.40
N LEU A 137 40.82 -3.19 9.23
CA LEU A 137 40.68 -4.63 8.94
C LEU A 137 42.04 -5.32 8.78
N LEU A 138 43.04 -4.62 8.24
CA LEU A 138 44.42 -5.13 8.08
C LEU A 138 45.23 -5.10 9.39
N ASN A 139 44.73 -4.41 10.43
CA ASN A 139 45.42 -4.34 11.71
C ASN A 139 45.44 -5.75 12.37
N PRO A 140 46.59 -6.25 12.83
CA PRO A 140 46.66 -7.53 13.54
C PRO A 140 45.93 -7.54 14.89
N ASP A 141 45.62 -6.37 15.46
CA ASP A 141 44.87 -6.27 16.70
C ASP A 141 43.37 -6.54 16.50
N ARG A 142 42.87 -7.58 17.17
CA ARG A 142 41.50 -8.08 17.02
C ARG A 142 40.45 -7.18 17.64
N THR A 143 40.84 -6.31 18.59
CA THR A 143 39.90 -5.48 19.34
C THR A 143 39.15 -4.49 18.45
N GLY A 144 39.74 -4.08 17.32
CA GLY A 144 39.17 -3.10 16.42
C GLY A 144 38.33 -3.66 15.27
N TRP A 145 38.44 -4.97 14.97
CA TRP A 145 37.81 -5.58 13.80
C TRP A 145 36.29 -5.45 13.82
N PHE A 146 35.66 -5.70 14.97
CA PHE A 146 34.21 -5.62 15.06
C PHE A 146 33.68 -4.21 14.76
N GLY A 147 34.33 -3.16 15.27
CA GLY A 147 33.92 -1.78 14.97
C GLY A 147 34.12 -1.40 13.51
N ALA A 148 35.24 -1.83 12.89
CA ALA A 148 35.48 -1.63 11.47
C ALA A 148 34.41 -2.31 10.59
N LEU A 149 34.02 -3.54 10.94
CA LEU A 149 32.94 -4.26 10.27
C LEU A 149 31.57 -3.62 10.46
N ILE A 150 31.32 -2.96 11.60
CA ILE A 150 30.10 -2.16 11.78
C ILE A 150 30.10 -0.97 10.83
N CYS A 151 31.20 -0.23 10.68
CA CYS A 151 31.32 0.85 9.69
C CYS A 151 31.13 0.34 8.26
N MET A 152 31.77 -0.77 7.89
CA MET A 152 31.60 -1.42 6.58
C MET A 152 30.15 -1.84 6.34
N TYR A 153 29.46 -2.35 7.36
CA TYR A 153 28.05 -2.70 7.26
C TYR A 153 27.17 -1.47 7.00
N GLN A 154 27.43 -0.34 7.66
CA GLN A 154 26.68 0.89 7.38
C GLN A 154 26.93 1.41 5.96
N LEU A 155 28.15 1.26 5.43
CA LEU A 155 28.47 1.57 4.04
C LEU A 155 27.62 0.75 3.08
N VAL A 156 27.60 -0.58 3.23
CA VAL A 156 26.80 -1.46 2.37
C VAL A 156 25.30 -1.19 2.53
N LYS A 157 24.82 -1.01 3.77
CA LYS A 157 23.40 -0.81 4.09
C LYS A 157 22.83 0.46 3.42
N ASN A 158 23.63 1.52 3.29
CA ASN A 158 23.16 2.76 2.67
C ASN A 158 22.81 2.61 1.18
N PHE A 159 23.41 1.63 0.52
CA PHE A 159 23.16 1.31 -0.89
C PHE A 159 22.30 0.05 -1.05
N GLU A 160 21.72 -0.48 0.03
CA GLU A 160 21.00 -1.76 0.03
C GLU A 160 19.83 -1.74 -0.97
N TYR A 161 19.06 -0.65 -0.96
CA TYR A 161 17.89 -0.41 -1.81
C TYR A 161 18.15 0.48 -3.03
N SER A 162 19.39 0.93 -3.24
CA SER A 162 19.71 1.81 -4.37
C SER A 162 19.69 1.07 -5.70
N ASN A 163 19.21 1.74 -6.75
CA ASN A 163 19.22 1.27 -8.14
C ASN A 163 20.64 0.94 -8.61
N LYS A 164 20.76 0.03 -9.59
CA LYS A 164 22.05 -0.50 -10.08
C LYS A 164 23.04 0.61 -10.44
N ASP A 165 22.58 1.71 -11.04
CA ASP A 165 23.43 2.84 -11.46
C ASP A 165 24.02 3.61 -10.27
N LYS A 166 23.22 3.84 -9.22
CA LYS A 166 23.62 4.52 -7.98
C LYS A 166 24.58 3.65 -7.11
N ARG A 167 24.73 2.35 -7.39
CA ARG A 167 25.62 1.41 -6.64
C ARG A 167 27.07 1.39 -7.11
N THR A 168 27.42 2.04 -8.22
CA THR A 168 28.79 2.06 -8.77
C THR A 168 29.87 2.38 -7.71
N PRO A 169 29.72 3.43 -6.87
CA PRO A 169 30.72 3.76 -5.85
C PRO A 169 30.88 2.67 -4.78
N LEU A 170 29.81 1.96 -4.46
CA LEU A 170 29.87 0.81 -3.55
C LEU A 170 30.68 -0.34 -4.16
N TYR A 171 30.49 -0.63 -5.45
CA TYR A 171 31.27 -1.68 -6.13
C TYR A 171 32.77 -1.37 -6.17
N GLU A 172 33.14 -0.11 -6.41
CA GLU A 172 34.53 0.36 -6.32
C GLU A 172 35.11 0.18 -4.91
N ALA A 173 34.37 0.54 -3.87
CA ALA A 173 34.81 0.31 -2.49
C ALA A 173 34.96 -1.20 -2.18
N MET A 174 34.03 -2.02 -2.66
CA MET A 174 34.01 -3.46 -2.40
C MET A 174 35.08 -4.22 -3.17
N ASN A 175 35.60 -3.70 -4.29
CA ASN A 175 36.81 -4.25 -4.95
C ASN A 175 38.01 -4.34 -4.01
N LEU A 176 38.15 -3.39 -3.08
CA LEU A 176 39.20 -3.39 -2.06
C LEU A 176 38.80 -4.17 -0.81
N LEU A 177 37.61 -3.90 -0.27
CA LEU A 177 37.21 -4.37 1.06
C LEU A 177 36.76 -5.83 1.06
N PHE A 178 36.14 -6.32 -0.02
CA PHE A 178 35.52 -7.64 -0.03
C PHE A 178 36.54 -8.80 0.02
N PRO A 179 37.70 -8.74 -0.66
CA PRO A 179 38.77 -9.73 -0.46
C PRO A 179 39.35 -9.72 0.96
N GLN A 180 39.48 -8.55 1.60
CA GLN A 180 39.94 -8.44 2.99
C GLN A 180 38.94 -9.07 3.96
N LEU A 181 37.65 -8.83 3.73
CA LEU A 181 36.56 -9.44 4.48
C LEU A 181 36.61 -10.97 4.43
N TYR A 182 36.85 -11.53 3.24
CA TYR A 182 37.02 -12.97 3.07
C TYR A 182 38.25 -13.51 3.82
N GLN A 183 39.41 -12.86 3.68
CA GLN A 183 40.64 -13.25 4.38
C GLN A 183 40.47 -13.22 5.91
N LEU A 184 39.80 -12.19 6.42
CA LEU A 184 39.47 -12.08 7.83
C LEU A 184 38.62 -13.26 8.27
N ALA A 185 37.56 -13.59 7.52
CA ALA A 185 36.70 -14.74 7.81
C ALA A 185 37.49 -16.06 7.82
N CYS A 186 38.39 -16.26 6.84
CA CYS A 186 39.30 -17.41 6.77
C CYS A 186 40.26 -17.50 7.96
N SER A 187 40.63 -16.39 8.58
CA SER A 187 41.54 -16.40 9.73
C SER A 187 40.86 -16.79 11.04
N ILE A 188 39.55 -16.55 11.17
CA ILE A 188 38.81 -16.72 12.43
C ILE A 188 37.77 -17.85 12.41
N TRP A 189 37.44 -18.47 11.27
CA TRP A 189 36.31 -19.41 11.19
C TRP A 189 36.45 -20.64 12.12
N HIS A 190 37.68 -21.08 12.38
CA HIS A 190 37.97 -22.20 13.27
C HIS A 190 37.72 -21.86 14.74
N GLU A 191 37.76 -20.58 15.11
CA GLU A 191 37.72 -20.15 16.50
C GLU A 191 36.29 -20.23 17.06
N GLU A 192 36.17 -20.65 18.32
CA GLU A 192 34.89 -20.88 19.00
C GLU A 192 34.60 -19.86 20.11
N THR A 193 35.46 -18.85 20.27
CA THR A 193 35.23 -17.78 21.25
C THR A 193 34.00 -16.96 20.85
N VAL A 194 33.28 -16.46 21.85
CA VAL A 194 32.06 -15.66 21.66
C VAL A 194 32.32 -14.46 20.75
N ASP A 195 33.42 -13.74 20.99
CA ASP A 195 33.83 -12.57 20.21
C ASP A 195 34.10 -12.91 18.74
N SER A 196 34.81 -14.02 18.46
CA SER A 196 35.08 -14.45 17.09
C SER A 196 33.80 -14.84 16.34
N VAL A 197 32.81 -15.43 17.02
CA VAL A 197 31.51 -15.74 16.43
C VAL A 197 30.67 -14.48 16.17
N TYR A 198 30.78 -13.45 17.01
CA TYR A 198 30.19 -12.13 16.72
C TYR A 198 30.77 -11.50 15.46
N ILE A 199 32.08 -11.60 15.26
CA ILE A 199 32.77 -11.14 14.05
C ILE A 199 32.31 -11.96 12.84
N GLN A 200 32.30 -13.29 12.92
CA GLN A 200 31.81 -14.18 11.84
C GLN A 200 30.38 -13.83 11.43
N LYS A 201 29.47 -13.67 12.40
CA LYS A 201 28.08 -13.24 12.17
C LYS A 201 28.05 -11.89 11.44
N GLN A 202 28.85 -10.91 11.87
CA GLN A 202 28.87 -9.58 11.25
C GLN A 202 29.39 -9.63 9.81
N ILE A 203 30.38 -10.48 9.52
CA ILE A 203 30.86 -10.71 8.15
C ILE A 203 29.74 -11.27 7.26
N LEU A 204 29.01 -12.29 7.73
CA LEU A 204 27.88 -12.85 6.99
C LEU A 204 26.78 -11.80 6.73
N LYS A 205 26.51 -10.93 7.70
CA LYS A 205 25.55 -9.82 7.52
C LYS A 205 25.97 -8.86 6.41
N ILE A 206 27.25 -8.50 6.35
CA ILE A 206 27.79 -7.62 5.30
C ILE A 206 27.65 -8.29 3.94
N PHE A 207 28.02 -9.57 3.83
CA PHE A 207 27.85 -10.33 2.59
C PHE A 207 26.38 -10.34 2.15
N TYR A 208 25.46 -10.66 3.07
CA TYR A 208 24.04 -10.72 2.76
C TYR A 208 23.48 -9.38 2.27
N SER A 209 23.67 -8.28 3.01
CA SER A 209 23.18 -6.96 2.60
C SER A 209 23.84 -6.48 1.29
N PHE A 210 25.07 -6.92 1.00
CA PHE A 210 25.72 -6.61 -0.26
C PHE A 210 25.06 -7.31 -1.45
N THR A 211 24.67 -8.59 -1.29
CA THR A 211 24.18 -9.45 -2.37
C THR A 211 22.67 -9.64 -2.40
N GLN A 212 21.90 -9.03 -1.49
CA GLN A 212 20.46 -9.33 -1.36
C GLN A 212 19.63 -8.90 -2.58
N TYR A 213 19.92 -7.72 -3.13
CA TYR A 213 19.14 -7.12 -4.22
C TYR A 213 19.87 -7.15 -5.56
N SER A 214 21.21 -7.14 -5.57
CA SER A 214 22.02 -7.31 -6.77
C SER A 214 23.23 -8.19 -6.49
N LEU A 215 23.53 -9.11 -7.41
CA LEU A 215 24.75 -9.90 -7.40
C LEU A 215 25.70 -9.37 -8.48
N PRO A 216 26.76 -8.61 -8.13
CA PRO A 216 27.69 -8.04 -9.11
C PRO A 216 28.65 -9.13 -9.61
N LEU A 217 28.30 -9.78 -10.73
CA LEU A 217 29.08 -10.89 -11.30
C LEU A 217 30.51 -10.49 -11.72
N GLU A 218 30.73 -9.21 -12.02
CA GLU A 218 32.07 -8.67 -12.32
C GLU A 218 33.00 -8.71 -11.11
N LEU A 219 32.46 -8.47 -9.91
CA LEU A 219 33.18 -8.51 -8.64
C LEU A 219 33.23 -9.94 -8.08
N ILE A 220 32.10 -10.64 -8.13
CA ILE A 220 31.92 -11.98 -7.58
C ILE A 220 32.06 -13.00 -8.71
N THR A 221 33.30 -13.21 -9.13
CA THR A 221 33.62 -14.27 -10.11
C THR A 221 33.23 -15.65 -9.58
N ASN A 222 32.99 -16.62 -10.47
CA ASN A 222 32.65 -17.99 -10.09
C ASN A 222 33.63 -18.61 -9.07
N GLN A 223 34.93 -18.32 -9.20
CA GLN A 223 35.95 -18.82 -8.25
C GLN A 223 35.79 -18.18 -6.87
N PHE A 224 35.56 -16.87 -6.82
CA PHE A 224 35.40 -16.17 -5.55
C PHE A 224 34.07 -16.50 -4.87
N PHE A 225 33.01 -16.66 -5.67
CA PHE A 225 31.73 -17.18 -5.23
C PHE A 225 31.89 -18.56 -4.57
N GLN A 226 32.62 -19.49 -5.22
CA GLN A 226 32.86 -20.82 -4.69
C GLN A 226 33.52 -20.79 -3.30
N GLN A 227 34.54 -19.95 -3.15
CA GLN A 227 35.24 -19.75 -1.88
C GLN A 227 34.31 -19.29 -0.75
N TRP A 228 33.44 -18.33 -1.04
CA TRP A 228 32.44 -17.85 -0.08
C TRP A 228 31.40 -18.91 0.25
N MET A 229 30.91 -19.68 -0.73
CA MET A 229 29.94 -20.74 -0.49
C MET A 229 30.51 -21.88 0.35
N ASP A 230 31.78 -22.24 0.14
CA ASP A 230 32.48 -23.23 0.97
C ASP A 230 32.57 -22.74 2.44
N LEU A 231 32.92 -21.47 2.65
CA LEU A 231 32.94 -20.85 3.97
C LEU A 231 31.55 -20.85 4.64
N VAL A 232 30.51 -20.43 3.91
CA VAL A 232 29.11 -20.42 4.38
C VAL A 232 28.68 -21.83 4.79
N ARG A 233 28.99 -22.84 3.96
CA ARG A 233 28.70 -24.25 4.25
C ARG A 233 29.38 -24.72 5.53
N VAL A 234 30.68 -24.43 5.70
CA VAL A 234 31.44 -24.79 6.90
C VAL A 234 30.81 -24.16 8.16
N MET A 235 30.35 -22.90 8.08
CA MET A 235 29.67 -22.24 9.20
C MET A 235 28.32 -22.91 9.55
N ILE A 236 27.59 -23.44 8.55
CA ILE A 236 26.35 -24.21 8.78
C ILE A 236 26.65 -25.58 9.40
N GLU A 237 27.74 -26.23 9.01
CA GLU A 237 28.11 -27.55 9.54
C GLU A 237 28.71 -27.50 10.95
N LYS A 238 29.35 -26.39 11.32
CA LYS A 238 29.99 -26.19 12.64
C LYS A 238 29.06 -26.55 13.80
N GLU A 239 29.53 -27.34 14.76
CA GLU A 239 28.70 -27.67 15.92
C GLU A 239 28.50 -26.48 16.84
N VAL A 240 27.36 -26.42 17.51
CA VAL A 240 27.07 -25.38 18.49
C VAL A 240 27.59 -25.85 19.85
N PRO A 241 28.33 -25.02 20.62
CA PRO A 241 28.95 -25.47 21.86
C PRO A 241 27.94 -25.97 22.89
N ALA A 242 28.23 -27.10 23.55
CA ALA A 242 27.35 -27.68 24.57
C ALA A 242 27.10 -26.75 25.78
N ALA A 243 27.89 -25.69 25.96
CA ALA A 243 27.69 -24.69 26.99
C ALA A 243 26.30 -24.02 26.91
N ILE A 244 25.71 -23.90 25.71
CA ILE A 244 24.38 -23.30 25.54
C ILE A 244 23.23 -24.30 25.75
N ASP A 245 23.51 -25.61 25.89
CA ASP A 245 22.47 -26.64 26.03
C ASP A 245 21.64 -26.49 27.32
N SER A 246 22.23 -25.82 28.33
CA SER A 246 21.59 -25.52 29.62
C SER A 246 20.59 -24.36 29.58
N LEU A 247 20.57 -23.58 28.50
CA LEU A 247 19.70 -22.42 28.35
C LEU A 247 18.28 -22.83 27.90
N SER A 248 17.32 -21.91 28.04
CA SER A 248 15.98 -22.04 27.46
C SER A 248 16.03 -22.15 25.92
N ASN A 249 14.97 -22.65 25.28
CA ASN A 249 14.90 -22.72 23.81
C ASN A 249 14.99 -21.33 23.16
N GLU A 250 14.39 -20.31 23.79
CA GLU A 250 14.46 -18.92 23.35
C GLU A 250 15.88 -18.35 23.44
N ASP A 251 16.55 -18.53 24.58
CA ASP A 251 17.92 -18.06 24.77
C ASP A 251 18.91 -18.77 23.84
N LYS A 252 18.70 -20.06 23.58
CA LYS A 252 19.45 -20.81 22.56
C LYS A 252 19.26 -20.17 21.19
N ALA A 253 18.02 -19.93 20.76
CA ALA A 253 17.74 -19.29 19.48
C ALA A 253 18.33 -17.87 19.37
N ALA A 254 18.35 -17.12 20.48
CA ALA A 254 18.92 -15.78 20.57
C ALA A 254 20.46 -15.75 20.62
N SER A 255 21.12 -16.89 20.83
CA SER A 255 22.57 -16.99 20.93
C SER A 255 23.29 -16.61 19.62
N VAL A 256 24.55 -16.16 19.73
CA VAL A 256 25.33 -15.72 18.57
C VAL A 256 25.62 -16.85 17.58
N TRP A 257 25.77 -18.09 18.05
CA TRP A 257 26.01 -19.27 17.20
C TRP A 257 24.84 -19.58 16.28
N TRP A 258 23.61 -19.62 16.82
CA TRP A 258 22.40 -19.82 16.03
C TRP A 258 22.12 -18.62 15.12
N LYS A 259 22.37 -17.39 15.58
CA LYS A 259 22.31 -16.18 14.74
C LYS A 259 23.30 -16.24 13.56
N SER A 260 24.51 -16.78 13.75
CA SER A 260 25.49 -16.94 12.68
C SER A 260 25.01 -17.95 11.63
N LYS A 261 24.50 -19.11 12.05
CA LYS A 261 23.90 -20.11 11.16
C LYS A 261 22.71 -19.56 10.38
N LYS A 262 21.87 -18.76 11.04
CA LYS A 262 20.73 -18.07 10.41
C LYS A 262 21.20 -17.23 9.22
N TRP A 263 22.20 -16.35 9.41
CA TRP A 263 22.70 -15.50 8.34
C TRP A 263 23.37 -16.30 7.21
N ALA A 264 24.08 -17.38 7.55
CA ALA A 264 24.64 -18.29 6.55
C ALA A 264 23.54 -18.90 5.64
N LEU A 265 22.42 -19.33 6.23
CA LEU A 265 21.28 -19.87 5.47
C LEU A 265 20.52 -18.80 4.69
N TYR A 266 20.38 -17.59 5.24
CA TYR A 266 19.76 -16.47 4.50
C TYR A 266 20.52 -16.17 3.21
N ILE A 267 21.86 -16.23 3.25
CA ILE A 267 22.70 -16.08 2.05
C ILE A 267 22.38 -17.18 1.03
N LEU A 268 22.38 -18.45 1.44
CA LEU A 268 22.11 -19.57 0.53
C LEU A 268 20.70 -19.51 -0.07
N GLN A 269 19.68 -19.24 0.75
CA GLN A 269 18.30 -19.14 0.29
C GLN A 269 18.14 -17.97 -0.68
N ARG A 270 18.66 -16.78 -0.36
CA ARG A 270 18.53 -15.60 -1.21
C ARG A 270 19.25 -15.78 -2.54
N ILE A 271 20.45 -16.36 -2.52
CA ILE A 271 21.18 -16.64 -3.77
C ILE A 271 20.39 -17.61 -4.63
N PHE A 272 19.86 -18.69 -4.06
CA PHE A 272 19.14 -19.68 -4.85
C PHE A 272 17.84 -19.12 -5.42
N GLU A 273 17.08 -18.39 -4.60
CA GLU A 273 15.81 -17.74 -4.98
C GLU A 273 15.99 -16.73 -6.11
N ARG A 274 16.94 -15.79 -5.99
CA ARG A 274 17.07 -14.67 -6.95
C ARG A 274 18.04 -14.89 -8.10
N TYR A 275 19.07 -15.73 -7.92
CA TYR A 275 20.18 -15.83 -8.88
C TYR A 275 20.49 -17.27 -9.30
N GLY A 276 20.13 -18.26 -8.48
CA GLY A 276 20.55 -19.65 -8.63
C GLY A 276 19.51 -20.58 -9.27
N SER A 277 18.35 -20.06 -9.67
CA SER A 277 17.19 -20.84 -10.11
C SER A 277 16.93 -20.67 -11.61
N PRO A 278 17.45 -21.56 -12.48
CA PRO A 278 17.25 -21.46 -13.93
C PRO A 278 15.76 -21.36 -14.28
N GLY A 279 15.43 -20.45 -15.22
CA GLY A 279 14.06 -20.18 -15.65
C GLY A 279 13.31 -19.09 -14.85
N PHE A 280 13.83 -18.69 -13.68
CA PHE A 280 13.21 -17.67 -12.81
C PHE A 280 14.11 -16.47 -12.54
N VAL A 281 15.18 -16.31 -13.32
CA VAL A 281 16.19 -15.26 -13.16
C VAL A 281 16.21 -14.33 -14.36
N SER A 282 16.62 -13.07 -14.14
CA SER A 282 16.83 -12.11 -15.23
C SER A 282 17.90 -12.61 -16.21
N LYS A 283 17.85 -12.11 -17.46
CA LYS A 283 18.72 -12.56 -18.57
C LYS A 283 20.22 -12.54 -18.22
N GLU A 284 20.66 -11.60 -17.38
CA GLU A 284 22.06 -11.44 -16.93
C GLU A 284 22.56 -12.59 -16.01
N TYR A 285 21.65 -13.30 -15.32
CA TYR A 285 22.01 -14.35 -14.36
C TYR A 285 21.79 -15.77 -14.87
N LYS A 286 21.29 -15.97 -16.11
CA LYS A 286 20.97 -17.30 -16.64
C LYS A 286 22.15 -18.28 -16.58
N ASP A 287 23.31 -17.88 -17.10
CA ASP A 287 24.53 -18.71 -17.10
C ASP A 287 24.99 -19.04 -15.66
N PHE A 288 24.89 -18.08 -14.76
CA PHE A 288 25.23 -18.26 -13.35
C PHE A 288 24.26 -19.23 -12.67
N ALA A 289 22.96 -19.13 -12.94
CA ALA A 289 21.94 -20.00 -12.37
C ALA A 289 22.17 -21.47 -12.76
N GLU A 290 22.46 -21.74 -14.03
CA GLU A 290 22.75 -23.10 -14.49
C GLU A 290 24.00 -23.68 -13.83
N TRP A 291 25.05 -22.86 -13.74
CA TRP A 291 26.29 -23.22 -13.09
C TRP A 291 26.11 -23.48 -11.59
N TYR A 292 25.35 -22.62 -10.89
CA TYR A 292 25.04 -22.75 -9.47
C TYR A 292 24.28 -24.04 -9.19
N LEU A 293 23.22 -24.29 -9.96
CA LEU A 293 22.37 -25.47 -9.79
C LEU A 293 23.18 -26.76 -9.96
N LYS A 294 24.04 -26.87 -10.98
CA LYS A 294 24.82 -28.09 -11.26
C LYS A 294 25.96 -28.32 -10.26
N ASN A 295 26.59 -27.25 -9.75
CA ASN A 295 27.83 -27.37 -8.99
C ASN A 295 27.69 -27.23 -7.46
N PHE A 296 26.70 -26.50 -6.96
CA PHE A 296 26.61 -26.18 -5.52
C PHE A 296 25.38 -26.77 -4.83
N SER A 297 24.25 -26.86 -5.55
CA SER A 297 22.98 -27.25 -4.95
C SER A 297 23.05 -28.58 -4.20
N LEU A 298 23.78 -29.57 -4.73
CA LEU A 298 23.89 -30.91 -4.12
C LEU A 298 24.59 -30.89 -2.76
N ALA A 299 25.75 -30.25 -2.71
CA ALA A 299 26.55 -30.16 -1.49
C ALA A 299 25.81 -29.42 -0.37
N ILE A 300 25.06 -28.37 -0.74
CA ILE A 300 24.20 -27.62 0.18
C ILE A 300 23.05 -28.49 0.67
N LEU A 301 22.34 -29.19 -0.23
CA LEU A 301 21.22 -30.07 0.15
C LEU A 301 21.65 -31.17 1.12
N GLU A 302 22.82 -31.79 0.92
CA GLU A 302 23.36 -32.76 1.88
C GLU A 302 23.57 -32.16 3.28
N THR A 303 24.10 -30.93 3.34
CA THR A 303 24.30 -30.21 4.59
C THR A 303 22.97 -29.88 5.28
N LEU A 304 21.95 -29.45 4.52
CA LEU A 304 20.62 -29.18 5.04
C LEU A 304 19.90 -30.45 5.51
N LEU A 305 20.02 -31.56 4.77
CA LEU A 305 19.45 -32.84 5.19
C LEU A 305 20.08 -33.35 6.50
N LYS A 306 21.39 -33.15 6.72
CA LYS A 306 22.03 -33.44 8.01
C LYS A 306 21.49 -32.56 9.13
N LEU A 307 21.18 -31.29 8.84
CA LEU A 307 20.59 -30.37 9.82
C LEU A 307 19.15 -30.78 10.18
N LEU A 308 18.36 -31.19 9.19
CA LEU A 308 17.03 -31.75 9.41
C LEU A 308 17.07 -33.10 10.16
N ASP A 309 18.09 -33.93 9.94
CA ASP A 309 18.31 -35.15 10.71
C ASP A 309 18.57 -34.87 12.20
N LYS A 310 19.19 -33.73 12.54
CA LYS A 310 19.32 -33.30 13.95
C LYS A 310 17.95 -33.04 14.57
N GLN A 311 17.07 -32.33 13.86
CA GLN A 311 15.69 -32.10 14.31
C GLN A 311 14.95 -33.43 14.51
N ARG A 312 15.07 -34.36 13.56
CA ARG A 312 14.51 -35.72 13.69
C ARG A 312 14.97 -36.43 14.96
N ARG A 313 16.26 -36.32 15.32
CA ARG A 313 16.84 -36.91 16.53
C ARG A 313 16.50 -36.14 17.82
N LYS A 314 15.62 -35.13 17.73
CA LYS A 314 15.25 -34.22 18.84
C LYS A 314 16.42 -33.41 19.40
N ILE A 315 17.42 -33.14 18.56
CA ILE A 315 18.48 -32.18 18.86
C ILE A 315 17.96 -30.80 18.46
N PHE A 316 18.06 -29.83 19.37
CA PHE A 316 17.55 -28.48 19.15
C PHE A 316 18.12 -27.85 17.87
N VAL A 317 17.21 -27.32 17.04
CA VAL A 317 17.53 -26.47 15.88
C VAL A 317 16.73 -25.18 16.03
N ALA A 318 17.40 -24.02 15.92
CA ALA A 318 16.71 -22.74 16.06
C ALA A 318 15.59 -22.58 15.00
N PRO A 319 14.41 -22.07 15.36
CA PRO A 319 13.27 -21.92 14.45
C PRO A 319 13.61 -21.25 13.12
N LYS A 320 14.30 -20.09 13.15
CA LYS A 320 14.70 -19.34 11.94
C LYS A 320 15.66 -20.11 11.03
N VAL A 321 16.46 -21.02 11.60
CA VAL A 321 17.37 -21.89 10.84
C VAL A 321 16.59 -23.03 10.18
N LEU A 322 15.60 -23.59 10.88
CA LEU A 322 14.70 -24.61 10.34
C LEU A 322 13.84 -24.05 9.21
N CYS A 323 13.19 -22.90 9.43
CA CYS A 323 12.40 -22.17 8.43
C CYS A 323 13.18 -21.96 7.11
N GLN A 324 14.41 -21.44 7.19
CA GLN A 324 15.22 -21.21 5.98
C GLN A 324 15.71 -22.49 5.32
N SER A 325 15.89 -23.57 6.09
CA SER A 325 16.19 -24.88 5.52
C SER A 325 15.01 -25.39 4.69
N PHE A 326 13.78 -25.21 5.18
CA PHE A 326 12.57 -25.56 4.41
C PHE A 326 12.43 -24.72 3.14
N LYS A 327 12.58 -23.40 3.23
CA LYS A 327 12.52 -22.50 2.05
C LYS A 327 13.56 -22.85 0.98
N TYR A 328 14.78 -23.20 1.37
CA TYR A 328 15.80 -23.63 0.40
C TYR A 328 15.41 -24.95 -0.28
N ILE A 329 14.93 -25.93 0.49
CA ILE A 329 14.50 -27.23 -0.06
C ILE A 329 13.26 -27.06 -0.95
N GLU A 330 12.36 -26.16 -0.60
CA GLU A 330 11.17 -25.83 -1.38
C GLU A 330 11.57 -25.34 -2.77
N GLN A 331 12.51 -24.38 -2.85
CA GLN A 331 13.06 -23.94 -4.13
C GLN A 331 13.77 -25.09 -4.87
N ALA A 332 14.51 -25.93 -4.14
CA ALA A 332 15.19 -27.08 -4.74
C ALA A 332 14.23 -28.10 -5.37
N ILE A 333 13.04 -28.31 -4.82
CA ILE A 333 12.09 -29.31 -5.34
C ILE A 333 11.54 -28.91 -6.71
N LYS A 334 11.56 -27.62 -7.06
CA LYS A 334 11.10 -27.12 -8.37
C LYS A 334 11.98 -27.63 -9.52
N HIS A 335 13.26 -27.89 -9.30
CA HIS A 335 14.18 -28.34 -10.34
C HIS A 335 14.34 -29.87 -10.39
N ALA A 336 14.35 -30.45 -11.59
CA ALA A 336 14.51 -31.90 -11.77
C ALA A 336 15.88 -32.43 -11.31
N PHE A 337 16.95 -31.66 -11.50
CA PHE A 337 18.31 -32.03 -11.12
C PHE A 337 18.44 -32.36 -9.62
N THR A 338 17.95 -31.47 -8.76
CA THR A 338 17.94 -31.59 -7.30
C THR A 338 16.90 -32.61 -6.82
N TRP A 339 15.78 -32.78 -7.53
CA TRP A 339 14.76 -33.78 -7.20
C TRP A 339 15.29 -35.21 -7.22
N LYS A 340 16.21 -35.55 -8.14
CA LYS A 340 16.82 -36.89 -8.24
C LYS A 340 17.40 -37.37 -6.90
N ILE A 341 17.87 -36.44 -6.06
CA ILE A 341 18.42 -36.74 -4.72
C ILE A 341 17.33 -36.63 -3.65
N LEU A 342 16.53 -35.56 -3.69
CA LEU A 342 15.51 -35.31 -2.66
C LEU A 342 14.41 -36.38 -2.63
N LYS A 343 14.05 -36.96 -3.78
CA LYS A 343 12.96 -37.96 -3.92
C LYS A 343 13.03 -39.10 -2.90
N GLN A 344 14.24 -39.57 -2.55
CA GLN A 344 14.43 -40.69 -1.61
C GLN A 344 14.23 -40.28 -0.14
N HIS A 345 14.40 -39.00 0.18
CA HIS A 345 14.35 -38.48 1.54
C HIS A 345 13.02 -37.79 1.87
N MET A 346 12.31 -37.27 0.87
CA MET A 346 11.17 -36.38 1.11
C MET A 346 10.03 -37.01 1.91
N LEU A 347 9.70 -38.28 1.70
CA LEU A 347 8.64 -38.93 2.50
C LEU A 347 9.03 -39.07 3.97
N ILE A 348 10.32 -39.26 4.25
CA ILE A 348 10.84 -39.30 5.62
C ILE A 348 10.79 -37.89 6.23
N VAL A 349 11.16 -36.86 5.45
CA VAL A 349 11.05 -35.46 5.87
C VAL A 349 9.59 -35.09 6.20
N VAL A 350 8.62 -35.53 5.39
CA VAL A 350 7.20 -35.31 5.67
C VAL A 350 6.79 -35.95 7.00
N ARG A 351 7.14 -37.23 7.20
CA ARG A 351 6.68 -38.00 8.37
C ARG A 351 7.38 -37.64 9.67
N GLU A 352 8.70 -37.45 9.63
CA GLU A 352 9.53 -37.35 10.84
C GLU A 352 9.93 -35.90 11.18
N ILE A 353 9.70 -34.94 10.28
CA ILE A 353 10.11 -33.54 10.46
C ILE A 353 8.94 -32.57 10.25
N ILE A 354 8.29 -32.58 9.07
CA ILE A 354 7.19 -31.65 8.76
C ILE A 354 6.00 -31.92 9.69
N LEU A 355 5.52 -33.16 9.79
CA LEU A 355 4.38 -33.47 10.65
C LEU A 355 4.60 -33.02 12.10
N PRO A 356 5.71 -33.36 12.80
CA PRO A 356 5.96 -32.85 14.15
C PRO A 356 6.01 -31.33 14.29
N VAL A 357 6.42 -30.60 13.24
CA VAL A 357 6.42 -29.12 13.23
C VAL A 357 5.00 -28.58 13.09
N LEU A 358 4.13 -29.27 12.36
CA LEU A 358 2.73 -28.86 12.16
C LEU A 358 1.80 -29.22 13.34
N CYS A 359 2.24 -30.09 14.24
CA CYS A 359 1.49 -30.51 15.42
C CYS A 359 1.47 -29.41 16.50
N HIS A 360 0.35 -29.30 17.22
CA HIS A 360 0.23 -28.54 18.46
C HIS A 360 1.31 -28.95 19.46
N SER A 361 2.23 -28.03 19.75
CA SER A 361 3.42 -28.27 20.57
C SER A 361 3.09 -28.15 22.06
N ARG A 362 4.08 -28.44 22.91
CA ARG A 362 3.90 -28.28 24.35
C ARG A 362 3.92 -26.81 24.74
N GLU A 363 4.76 -26.03 24.08
CA GLU A 363 4.84 -24.59 24.22
C GLU A 363 3.50 -23.92 23.84
N ASP A 364 2.87 -24.40 22.76
CA ASP A 364 1.53 -23.96 22.35
C ASP A 364 0.46 -24.28 23.40
N GLU A 365 0.50 -25.48 24.01
CA GLU A 365 -0.43 -25.86 25.08
C GLU A 365 -0.19 -25.05 26.37
N GLU A 366 1.06 -24.74 26.70
CA GLU A 366 1.37 -23.89 27.85
C GLU A 366 0.79 -22.49 27.65
N LEU A 367 1.01 -21.88 26.47
CA LEU A 367 0.46 -20.57 26.12
C LEU A 367 -1.08 -20.59 26.09
N TRP A 368 -1.68 -21.61 25.46
CA TRP A 368 -3.14 -21.79 25.40
C TRP A 368 -3.80 -21.78 26.78
N GLN A 369 -3.14 -22.35 27.80
CA GLN A 369 -3.69 -22.42 29.16
C GLN A 369 -3.38 -21.19 30.01
N THR A 370 -2.23 -20.55 29.81
CA THR A 370 -1.80 -19.40 30.63
C THR A 370 -2.34 -18.08 30.11
N ASP A 371 -2.34 -17.90 28.79
CA ASP A 371 -2.73 -16.66 28.11
C ASP A 371 -3.34 -16.96 26.72
N PRO A 372 -4.65 -17.28 26.67
CA PRO A 372 -5.34 -17.57 25.41
C PRO A 372 -5.41 -16.36 24.45
N ILE A 373 -5.26 -15.13 24.95
CA ILE A 373 -5.30 -13.91 24.13
C ILE A 373 -3.98 -13.80 23.36
N GLU A 374 -2.86 -13.89 24.06
CA GLU A 374 -1.52 -13.92 23.44
C GLU A 374 -1.38 -15.09 22.45
N TYR A 375 -2.02 -16.24 22.73
CA TYR A 375 -2.07 -17.36 21.77
C TYR A 375 -2.75 -16.96 20.45
N VAL A 376 -3.89 -16.26 20.52
CA VAL A 376 -4.62 -15.78 19.34
C VAL A 376 -3.74 -14.79 18.56
N HIS A 377 -3.14 -13.80 19.23
CA HIS A 377 -2.27 -12.82 18.59
C HIS A 377 -1.05 -13.48 17.94
N THR A 378 -0.41 -14.43 18.60
CA THR A 378 0.81 -15.08 18.09
C THR A 378 0.53 -16.03 16.92
N LYS A 379 -0.65 -16.68 16.90
CA LYS A 379 -0.94 -17.77 15.94
C LYS A 379 -1.88 -17.39 14.81
N TYR A 380 -2.73 -16.39 15.00
CA TYR A 380 -3.80 -16.04 14.06
C TYR A 380 -3.61 -14.63 13.48
N ASP A 381 -2.99 -13.69 14.19
CA ASP A 381 -2.70 -12.38 13.60
C ASP A 381 -1.42 -12.45 12.72
N SER A 382 -1.54 -11.96 11.49
CA SER A 382 -0.64 -12.21 10.34
C SER A 382 0.75 -11.56 10.41
N ILE A 383 1.09 -10.88 11.50
CA ILE A 383 2.24 -9.95 11.57
C ILE A 383 3.60 -10.69 11.51
N ASP A 384 3.68 -11.98 11.92
CA ASP A 384 4.95 -12.72 12.06
C ASP A 384 5.14 -13.92 11.09
N ASP A 385 4.24 -14.12 10.12
CA ASP A 385 4.16 -15.33 9.27
C ASP A 385 5.42 -15.61 8.42
N PHE A 386 6.16 -14.57 8.02
CA PHE A 386 7.30 -14.72 7.10
C PHE A 386 8.47 -15.53 7.68
N MET A 387 8.54 -15.71 9.00
CA MET A 387 9.67 -16.34 9.68
C MET A 387 9.30 -17.55 10.54
N ASP A 388 8.06 -17.99 10.48
CA ASP A 388 7.56 -19.12 11.25
C ASP A 388 7.92 -20.48 10.57
N PRO A 389 8.39 -21.49 11.33
CA PRO A 389 8.67 -22.81 10.79
C PRO A 389 7.43 -23.58 10.32
N VAL A 390 6.23 -23.32 10.87
CA VAL A 390 4.99 -23.99 10.45
C VAL A 390 4.65 -23.53 9.04
N THR A 391 4.58 -22.22 8.80
CA THR A 391 4.29 -21.64 7.48
C THR A 391 5.30 -22.09 6.42
N ALA A 392 6.61 -22.12 6.75
CA ALA A 392 7.63 -22.64 5.84
C ALA A 392 7.52 -24.16 5.58
N ALA A 393 7.08 -24.94 6.57
CA ALA A 393 6.83 -26.37 6.40
C ALA A 393 5.58 -26.64 5.55
N GLN A 394 4.53 -25.82 5.71
CA GLN A 394 3.32 -25.84 4.89
C GLN A 394 3.64 -25.51 3.43
N GLY A 395 4.40 -24.43 3.17
CA GLY A 395 4.86 -24.07 1.82
C GLY A 395 5.66 -25.18 1.14
N LEU A 396 6.62 -25.78 1.86
CA LEU A 396 7.37 -26.94 1.37
C LEU A 396 6.47 -28.15 1.06
N LEU A 397 5.50 -28.45 1.93
CA LEU A 397 4.55 -29.54 1.73
C LEU A 397 3.68 -29.30 0.49
N PHE A 398 3.12 -28.09 0.37
CA PHE A 398 2.28 -27.68 -0.74
C PHE A 398 3.04 -27.74 -2.07
N THR A 399 4.20 -27.08 -2.17
CA THR A 399 5.03 -27.05 -3.37
C THR A 399 5.44 -28.47 -3.82
N MET A 400 5.77 -29.34 -2.87
CA MET A 400 6.10 -30.73 -3.15
C MET A 400 4.91 -31.51 -3.71
N CYS A 401 3.72 -31.37 -3.14
CA CYS A 401 2.51 -32.04 -3.60
C CYS A 401 1.97 -31.47 -4.93
N LYS A 402 2.17 -30.17 -5.18
CA LYS A 402 1.81 -29.48 -6.43
C LYS A 402 2.71 -29.93 -7.58
N LYS A 403 4.03 -29.85 -7.42
CA LYS A 403 5.01 -30.10 -8.49
C LYS A 403 5.33 -31.58 -8.72
N ARG A 404 5.18 -32.47 -7.72
CA ARG A 404 5.62 -33.87 -7.80
C ARG A 404 4.44 -34.84 -7.65
N LYS A 405 3.94 -35.35 -8.79
CA LYS A 405 2.71 -36.16 -8.91
C LYS A 405 2.64 -37.36 -7.95
N ALA A 406 3.74 -38.08 -7.74
CA ALA A 406 3.77 -39.28 -6.90
C ALA A 406 3.76 -39.03 -5.38
N ILE A 407 3.86 -37.76 -4.93
CA ILE A 407 3.93 -37.44 -3.50
C ILE A 407 2.55 -37.24 -2.88
N LEU A 408 1.65 -36.51 -3.53
CA LEU A 408 0.30 -36.22 -2.99
C LEU A 408 -0.46 -37.49 -2.56
N PRO A 409 -0.55 -38.57 -3.37
CA PRO A 409 -1.24 -39.79 -2.94
C PRO A 409 -0.59 -40.46 -1.71
N LYS A 410 0.74 -40.35 -1.56
CA LYS A 410 1.48 -40.92 -0.44
C LYS A 410 1.29 -40.11 0.84
N CYS A 411 1.24 -38.78 0.73
CA CYS A 411 0.89 -37.90 1.85
C CYS A 411 -0.55 -38.14 2.31
N MET A 412 -1.51 -38.24 1.39
CA MET A 412 -2.91 -38.51 1.75
C MET A 412 -3.09 -39.89 2.37
N SER A 413 -2.42 -40.92 1.85
CA SER A 413 -2.44 -42.26 2.47
C SER A 413 -1.92 -42.23 3.91
N PHE A 414 -0.88 -41.45 4.16
CA PHE A 414 -0.30 -41.27 5.49
C PHE A 414 -1.22 -40.48 6.45
N VAL A 415 -1.86 -39.41 5.96
CA VAL A 415 -2.85 -38.64 6.73
C VAL A 415 -4.03 -39.52 7.12
N VAL A 416 -4.58 -40.30 6.18
CA VAL A 416 -5.70 -41.23 6.45
C VAL A 416 -5.30 -42.31 7.45
N GLU A 417 -4.06 -42.80 7.39
CA GLU A 417 -3.52 -43.73 8.40
C GLU A 417 -3.53 -43.10 9.80
N ILE A 418 -3.15 -41.83 9.94
CA ILE A 418 -3.15 -41.14 11.24
C ILE A 418 -4.56 -40.87 11.76
N LEU A 419 -5.44 -40.36 10.90
CA LEU A 419 -6.79 -39.95 11.28
C LEU A 419 -7.73 -41.14 11.50
N ASN A 420 -7.35 -42.35 11.10
CA ASN A 420 -8.14 -43.55 11.35
C ASN A 420 -8.27 -43.80 12.87
N PRO A 421 -9.49 -43.80 13.43
CA PRO A 421 -9.72 -44.00 14.87
C PRO A 421 -9.14 -45.30 15.42
N GLN A 422 -8.93 -46.32 14.57
CA GLN A 422 -8.36 -47.61 14.97
C GLN A 422 -6.88 -47.52 15.36
N ASN A 423 -6.16 -46.50 14.90
CA ASN A 423 -4.73 -46.36 15.10
C ASN A 423 -4.35 -45.58 16.38
N ASN A 424 -5.34 -45.06 17.12
CA ASN A 424 -5.16 -44.39 18.42
C ASN A 424 -4.01 -43.35 18.44
N ALA A 425 -3.89 -42.55 17.38
CA ALA A 425 -2.92 -41.47 17.31
C ALA A 425 -3.20 -40.42 18.41
N THR A 426 -2.14 -39.83 18.98
CA THR A 426 -2.29 -38.79 20.01
C THR A 426 -3.01 -37.56 19.44
N PRO A 427 -3.76 -36.78 20.26
CA PRO A 427 -4.43 -35.56 19.82
C PRO A 427 -3.54 -34.61 19.01
N SER A 428 -2.33 -34.31 19.49
CA SER A 428 -1.33 -33.47 18.80
C SER A 428 -0.95 -33.99 17.41
N VAL A 429 -0.82 -35.32 17.24
CA VAL A 429 -0.52 -35.92 15.92
C VAL A 429 -1.71 -35.87 14.97
N ARG A 430 -2.94 -35.98 15.50
CA ARG A 430 -4.17 -35.79 14.70
C ARG A 430 -4.30 -34.33 14.25
N ASP A 431 -3.99 -33.37 15.13
CA ASP A 431 -3.93 -31.95 14.79
C ASP A 431 -2.94 -31.68 13.64
N GLY A 432 -1.70 -32.19 13.73
CA GLY A 432 -0.72 -32.04 12.65
C GLY A 432 -1.18 -32.66 11.32
N ALA A 433 -1.88 -33.80 11.37
CA ALA A 433 -2.45 -34.41 10.16
C ALA A 433 -3.59 -33.56 9.56
N LEU A 434 -4.46 -32.97 10.38
CA LEU A 434 -5.49 -32.04 9.94
C LEU A 434 -4.88 -30.75 9.35
N ASN A 435 -3.79 -30.25 9.95
CA ASN A 435 -3.04 -29.11 9.43
C ASN A 435 -2.48 -29.40 8.02
N MET A 436 -1.94 -30.61 7.79
CA MET A 436 -1.55 -31.06 6.45
C MET A 436 -2.72 -31.08 5.47
N VAL A 437 -3.91 -31.49 5.90
CA VAL A 437 -5.12 -31.50 5.05
C VAL A 437 -5.50 -30.07 4.65
N GLY A 438 -5.57 -29.15 5.62
CA GLY A 438 -5.87 -27.73 5.34
C GLY A 438 -4.87 -27.10 4.38
N THR A 439 -3.57 -27.36 4.59
CA THR A 439 -2.49 -26.90 3.69
C THR A 439 -2.66 -27.40 2.26
N LEU A 440 -3.15 -28.62 2.09
CA LEU A 440 -3.30 -29.26 0.77
C LEU A 440 -4.69 -29.02 0.16
N ALA A 441 -5.57 -28.25 0.80
CA ALA A 441 -6.97 -28.12 0.40
C ALA A 441 -7.14 -27.66 -1.04
N GLU A 442 -6.46 -26.58 -1.45
CA GLU A 442 -6.50 -26.05 -2.83
C GLU A 442 -6.16 -27.14 -3.88
N LEU A 443 -5.13 -27.96 -3.61
CA LEU A 443 -4.72 -29.04 -4.52
C LEU A 443 -5.73 -30.19 -4.57
N LEU A 444 -6.40 -30.47 -3.44
CA LEU A 444 -7.41 -31.50 -3.33
C LEU A 444 -8.72 -31.07 -4.03
N ILE A 445 -9.09 -29.80 -3.92
CA ILE A 445 -10.26 -29.19 -4.57
C ILE A 445 -10.13 -29.26 -6.09
N LYS A 446 -8.97 -28.82 -6.63
CA LYS A 446 -8.72 -28.77 -8.07
C LYS A 446 -8.66 -30.15 -8.75
N LYS A 447 -8.30 -31.21 -8.01
CA LYS A 447 -8.14 -32.58 -8.57
C LYS A 447 -9.41 -33.41 -8.44
N LYS A 448 -10.05 -33.71 -9.58
CA LYS A 448 -11.29 -34.52 -9.66
C LYS A 448 -11.27 -35.84 -8.89
N GLU A 449 -10.13 -36.53 -8.83
CA GLU A 449 -9.99 -37.80 -8.08
C GLU A 449 -10.24 -37.64 -6.57
N TYR A 450 -9.94 -36.46 -6.03
CA TYR A 450 -10.08 -36.12 -4.61
C TYR A 450 -11.35 -35.33 -4.35
N SER A 451 -11.75 -34.41 -5.23
CA SER A 451 -12.93 -33.54 -5.05
C SER A 451 -14.19 -34.31 -4.62
N ASP A 452 -14.47 -35.44 -5.29
CA ASP A 452 -15.65 -36.27 -5.01
C ASP A 452 -15.62 -36.94 -3.62
N GLN A 453 -14.43 -37.08 -3.02
CA GLN A 453 -14.22 -37.76 -1.75
C GLN A 453 -14.12 -36.79 -0.56
N ILE A 454 -13.97 -35.49 -0.80
CA ILE A 454 -13.74 -34.50 0.28
C ILE A 454 -14.91 -34.44 1.24
N CYS A 455 -16.15 -34.39 0.77
CA CYS A 455 -17.35 -34.42 1.62
C CYS A 455 -17.40 -35.64 2.54
N GLY A 456 -17.01 -36.81 2.02
CA GLY A 456 -16.90 -38.04 2.81
C GLY A 456 -15.79 -37.97 3.86
N MET A 457 -14.64 -37.41 3.49
CA MET A 457 -13.50 -37.19 4.38
C MET A 457 -13.83 -36.21 5.51
N LEU A 458 -14.47 -35.07 5.22
CA LEU A 458 -14.89 -34.08 6.23
C LEU A 458 -15.81 -34.73 7.26
N ARG A 459 -16.82 -35.47 6.81
CA ARG A 459 -17.76 -36.15 7.72
C ARG A 459 -17.10 -37.26 8.54
N GLN A 460 -16.17 -38.01 7.95
CA GLN A 460 -15.53 -39.15 8.61
C GLN A 460 -14.44 -38.73 9.60
N TYR A 461 -13.66 -37.70 9.28
CA TYR A 461 -12.43 -37.36 10.02
C TYR A 461 -12.43 -35.95 10.63
N VAL A 462 -13.16 -34.97 10.09
CA VAL A 462 -13.15 -33.59 10.61
C VAL A 462 -14.30 -33.35 11.60
N PHE A 463 -15.51 -33.76 11.26
CA PHE A 463 -16.69 -33.57 12.13
C PHE A 463 -16.59 -34.22 13.51
N PRO A 464 -15.99 -35.43 13.67
CA PRO A 464 -15.78 -35.99 15.01
C PRO A 464 -14.85 -35.13 15.88
N GLU A 465 -13.87 -34.46 15.28
CA GLU A 465 -12.86 -33.67 16.00
C GLU A 465 -13.42 -32.32 16.49
N LEU A 466 -14.49 -31.80 15.87
CA LEU A 466 -15.27 -30.66 16.39
C LEU A 466 -15.92 -30.95 17.76
N LYS A 467 -16.02 -32.23 18.14
CA LYS A 467 -16.52 -32.68 19.45
C LYS A 467 -15.43 -33.30 20.32
N ALA A 468 -14.17 -33.21 19.91
CA ALA A 468 -13.06 -33.71 20.70
C ALA A 468 -13.01 -32.97 22.06
N PRO A 469 -12.60 -33.63 23.16
CA PRO A 469 -12.45 -32.95 24.44
C PRO A 469 -11.34 -31.89 24.44
N GLU A 470 -10.33 -32.03 23.57
CA GLU A 470 -9.23 -31.08 23.44
C GLU A 470 -9.60 -29.86 22.58
N GLY A 471 -9.39 -28.64 23.11
CA GLY A 471 -9.74 -27.39 22.43
C GLY A 471 -8.96 -27.15 21.14
N HIS A 472 -7.66 -27.43 21.11
CA HIS A 472 -6.82 -27.25 19.92
C HIS A 472 -7.30 -28.08 18.71
N LEU A 473 -7.85 -29.29 18.94
CA LEU A 473 -8.44 -30.10 17.87
C LEU A 473 -9.73 -29.48 17.31
N ARG A 474 -10.58 -28.92 18.18
CA ARG A 474 -11.79 -28.21 17.74
C ARG A 474 -11.43 -26.99 16.90
N ALA A 475 -10.47 -26.17 17.35
CA ALA A 475 -9.97 -25.02 16.60
C ALA A 475 -9.38 -25.43 15.23
N ARG A 476 -8.56 -26.49 15.20
CA ARG A 476 -7.99 -27.00 13.95
C ARG A 476 -9.06 -27.52 12.99
N ALA A 477 -10.08 -28.20 13.49
CA ALA A 477 -11.17 -28.68 12.66
C ALA A 477 -11.98 -27.51 12.05
N CYS A 478 -12.21 -26.42 12.79
CA CYS A 478 -12.78 -25.18 12.24
C CYS A 478 -11.90 -24.61 11.11
N SER A 479 -10.58 -24.50 11.34
CA SER A 479 -9.62 -24.03 10.33
C SER A 479 -9.64 -24.89 9.06
N VAL A 480 -9.71 -26.22 9.18
CA VAL A 480 -9.81 -27.11 8.01
C VAL A 480 -11.13 -26.90 7.25
N LEU A 481 -12.24 -26.66 7.94
CA LEU A 481 -13.52 -26.35 7.28
C LEU A 481 -13.45 -25.05 6.48
N LYS A 482 -12.79 -24.02 7.01
CA LYS A 482 -12.50 -22.77 6.28
C LYS A 482 -11.77 -23.06 4.97
N SER A 483 -10.79 -23.97 4.96
CA SER A 483 -10.01 -24.28 3.75
C SER A 483 -10.79 -24.98 2.62
N PHE A 484 -12.00 -25.48 2.87
CA PHE A 484 -12.81 -26.21 1.89
C PHE A 484 -14.11 -25.49 1.51
N THR A 485 -14.20 -24.18 1.75
CA THR A 485 -15.40 -23.38 1.45
C THR A 485 -15.65 -23.16 -0.05
N GLU A 486 -14.69 -23.43 -0.93
CA GLU A 486 -14.87 -23.36 -2.39
C GLU A 486 -15.59 -24.59 -2.96
N ILE A 487 -15.66 -25.70 -2.22
CA ILE A 487 -16.35 -26.90 -2.70
C ILE A 487 -17.83 -26.70 -2.49
N ASP A 488 -18.61 -26.88 -3.56
CA ASP A 488 -20.05 -26.92 -3.43
C ASP A 488 -20.47 -28.11 -2.54
N MET A 489 -20.86 -27.81 -1.30
CA MET A 489 -21.32 -28.79 -0.32
C MET A 489 -22.75 -29.26 -0.65
N GLN A 490 -23.03 -29.59 -1.93
CA GLN A 490 -24.34 -29.91 -2.54
C GLN A 490 -25.17 -31.02 -1.85
N GLN A 491 -24.69 -31.61 -0.77
CA GLN A 491 -25.54 -32.31 0.17
C GLN A 491 -25.93 -31.33 1.27
N GLY A 492 -27.11 -30.69 1.17
CA GLY A 492 -27.59 -29.74 2.18
C GLY A 492 -27.56 -30.24 3.65
N GLU A 493 -27.41 -31.54 3.89
CA GLU A 493 -27.12 -32.12 5.21
C GLU A 493 -25.69 -31.85 5.71
N ILE A 494 -24.66 -31.91 4.86
CA ILE A 494 -23.26 -31.60 5.25
C ILE A 494 -23.13 -30.12 5.56
N LEU A 495 -23.66 -29.24 4.70
CA LEU A 495 -23.65 -27.80 4.93
C LEU A 495 -24.34 -27.44 6.25
N LYS A 496 -25.51 -28.05 6.52
CA LYS A 496 -26.24 -27.90 7.78
C LYS A 496 -25.45 -28.41 8.99
N GLU A 497 -24.82 -29.59 8.89
CA GLU A 497 -23.97 -30.13 9.95
C GLU A 497 -22.76 -29.19 10.21
N THR A 498 -22.10 -28.69 9.16
CA THR A 498 -20.99 -27.72 9.24
C THR A 498 -21.42 -26.45 9.98
N VAL A 499 -22.47 -25.78 9.50
CA VAL A 499 -22.96 -24.53 10.12
C VAL A 499 -23.39 -24.76 11.57
N PHE A 500 -24.07 -25.87 11.85
CA PHE A 500 -24.47 -26.22 13.21
C PHE A 500 -23.26 -26.37 14.14
N TYR A 501 -22.21 -27.06 13.71
CA TYR A 501 -21.01 -27.25 14.54
C TYR A 501 -20.20 -25.97 14.71
N LEU A 502 -20.09 -25.13 13.67
CA LEU A 502 -19.41 -23.85 13.78
C LEU A 502 -20.12 -22.91 14.76
N ILE A 503 -21.46 -22.83 14.69
CA ILE A 503 -22.27 -22.05 15.64
C ILE A 503 -22.14 -22.62 17.06
N GLU A 504 -22.12 -23.95 17.22
CA GLU A 504 -21.91 -24.59 18.53
C GLU A 504 -20.53 -24.24 19.11
N CYS A 505 -19.47 -24.28 18.28
CA CYS A 505 -18.12 -23.90 18.66
C CYS A 505 -17.99 -22.40 18.99
N LEU A 506 -18.78 -21.53 18.36
CA LEU A 506 -18.78 -20.11 18.67
C LEU A 506 -19.53 -19.80 19.98
N VAL A 507 -20.76 -20.31 20.11
CA VAL A 507 -21.70 -19.86 21.15
C VAL A 507 -21.57 -20.65 22.46
N LYS A 508 -21.21 -21.93 22.42
CA LYS A 508 -21.21 -22.80 23.62
C LYS A 508 -19.84 -23.07 24.21
N GLU A 509 -18.77 -22.92 23.43
CA GLU A 509 -17.41 -23.17 23.89
C GLU A 509 -16.93 -22.11 24.87
N LYS A 510 -15.94 -22.49 25.66
CA LYS A 510 -15.27 -21.57 26.61
C LYS A 510 -13.88 -21.15 26.15
N ASP A 511 -13.25 -21.97 25.33
CA ASP A 511 -11.89 -21.75 24.86
C ASP A 511 -11.91 -20.67 23.78
N LEU A 512 -11.29 -19.52 24.10
CA LEU A 512 -11.27 -18.34 23.23
C LEU A 512 -10.69 -18.61 21.83
N PRO A 513 -9.57 -19.35 21.66
CA PRO A 513 -9.02 -19.59 20.33
C PRO A 513 -9.94 -20.47 19.45
N VAL A 514 -10.77 -21.32 20.06
CA VAL A 514 -11.79 -22.11 19.33
C VAL A 514 -12.87 -21.18 18.78
N LYS A 515 -13.32 -20.20 19.60
CA LYS A 515 -14.32 -19.23 19.15
C LYS A 515 -13.81 -18.39 17.99
N VAL A 516 -12.57 -17.89 18.06
CA VAL A 516 -11.94 -17.10 16.99
C VAL A 516 -11.92 -17.89 15.67
N GLN A 517 -11.40 -19.12 15.67
CA GLN A 517 -11.38 -19.96 14.47
C GLN A 517 -12.80 -20.33 13.98
N ALA A 518 -13.75 -20.49 14.89
CA ALA A 518 -15.15 -20.74 14.52
C ALA A 518 -15.79 -19.53 13.84
N VAL A 519 -15.49 -18.29 14.28
CA VAL A 519 -15.96 -17.06 13.61
C VAL A 519 -15.44 -16.99 12.18
N VAL A 520 -14.12 -17.10 12.00
CA VAL A 520 -13.47 -16.96 10.69
C VAL A 520 -13.94 -18.06 9.73
N ALA A 521 -14.11 -19.29 10.22
CA ALA A 521 -14.66 -20.38 9.40
C ALA A 521 -16.14 -20.18 9.08
N LEU A 522 -16.95 -19.68 10.03
CA LEU A 522 -18.38 -19.43 9.83
C LEU A 522 -18.61 -18.33 8.80
N GLU A 523 -17.84 -17.25 8.87
CA GLU A 523 -17.88 -16.17 7.89
C GLU A 523 -17.51 -16.68 6.49
N ALA A 524 -16.39 -17.38 6.34
CA ALA A 524 -16.00 -17.95 5.05
C ALA A 524 -17.07 -18.88 4.46
N VAL A 525 -17.70 -19.74 5.28
CA VAL A 525 -18.83 -20.58 4.83
C VAL A 525 -20.05 -19.72 4.45
N ALA A 526 -20.34 -18.68 5.21
CA ALA A 526 -21.52 -17.83 5.00
C ALA A 526 -21.43 -16.98 3.73
N CYS A 527 -20.22 -16.58 3.32
CA CYS A 527 -19.98 -15.79 2.11
C CYS A 527 -19.80 -16.66 0.85
N SER A 528 -19.20 -17.86 0.96
CA SER A 528 -18.88 -18.68 -0.22
C SER A 528 -19.96 -19.70 -0.62
N GLN A 529 -20.92 -20.03 0.25
CA GLN A 529 -21.87 -21.14 0.01
C GLN A 529 -23.32 -20.65 -0.12
N GLU A 530 -23.98 -21.07 -1.19
CA GLU A 530 -25.41 -20.81 -1.39
C GLU A 530 -26.29 -21.67 -0.45
N GLY A 531 -27.42 -21.12 0.01
CA GLY A 531 -28.39 -21.86 0.84
C GLY A 531 -28.03 -22.01 2.32
N VAL A 532 -27.00 -21.29 2.80
CA VAL A 532 -26.62 -21.22 4.22
C VAL A 532 -27.58 -20.38 5.06
N THR A 533 -28.17 -19.34 4.47
CA THR A 533 -29.02 -18.33 5.14
C THR A 533 -30.06 -18.92 6.11
N PRO A 534 -30.84 -19.98 5.76
CA PRO A 534 -31.86 -20.51 6.68
C PRO A 534 -31.29 -21.11 7.97
N PHE A 535 -30.01 -21.48 7.99
CA PHE A 535 -29.35 -22.07 9.16
C PHE A 535 -28.71 -21.01 10.06
N ILE A 536 -28.24 -19.91 9.49
CA ILE A 536 -27.63 -18.79 10.21
C ILE A 536 -28.68 -17.82 10.74
N GLU A 537 -29.73 -17.51 9.96
CA GLU A 537 -30.79 -16.54 10.28
C GLU A 537 -31.35 -16.66 11.72
N PRO A 538 -31.66 -17.86 12.25
CA PRO A 538 -32.20 -17.97 13.62
C PRO A 538 -31.21 -17.59 14.73
N GLN A 539 -29.90 -17.61 14.45
CA GLN A 539 -28.84 -17.36 15.44
C GLN A 539 -27.97 -16.15 15.11
N ILE A 540 -28.19 -15.46 13.98
CA ILE A 540 -27.36 -14.35 13.51
C ILE A 540 -27.12 -13.29 14.59
N ARG A 541 -28.15 -12.95 15.38
CA ARG A 541 -28.03 -12.02 16.50
C ARG A 541 -27.06 -12.50 17.57
N ASN A 542 -27.11 -13.78 17.94
CA ASN A 542 -26.22 -14.34 18.96
C ASN A 542 -24.78 -14.43 18.43
N ILE A 543 -24.61 -14.78 17.16
CA ILE A 543 -23.32 -14.83 16.47
C ILE A 543 -22.65 -13.46 16.52
N VAL A 544 -23.34 -12.40 16.06
CA VAL A 544 -22.79 -11.04 16.04
C VAL A 544 -22.47 -10.52 17.44
N LEU A 545 -23.35 -10.76 18.43
CA LEU A 545 -23.08 -10.35 19.81
C LEU A 545 -21.85 -11.05 20.40
N GLU A 546 -21.65 -12.33 20.08
CA GLU A 546 -20.46 -13.07 20.55
C GLU A 546 -19.20 -12.59 19.82
N MET A 547 -19.27 -12.31 18.52
CA MET A 547 -18.16 -11.72 17.76
C MET A 547 -17.71 -10.38 18.35
N LEU A 548 -18.67 -9.51 18.71
CA LEU A 548 -18.37 -8.23 19.37
C LEU A 548 -17.71 -8.43 20.74
N ASN A 549 -18.14 -9.41 21.52
CA ASN A 549 -17.50 -9.75 22.80
C ASN A 549 -16.06 -10.22 22.58
N ILE A 550 -15.81 -11.06 21.57
CA ILE A 550 -14.47 -11.53 21.22
C ILE A 550 -13.60 -10.34 20.82
N ILE A 551 -14.06 -9.46 19.93
CA ILE A 551 -13.32 -8.24 19.54
C ILE A 551 -12.96 -7.40 20.77
N ARG A 552 -13.86 -7.30 21.75
CA ARG A 552 -13.59 -6.55 23.00
C ARG A 552 -12.57 -7.23 23.92
N GLU A 553 -12.50 -8.57 23.91
CA GLU A 553 -11.60 -9.33 24.80
C GLU A 553 -10.23 -9.59 24.19
N THR A 554 -10.18 -9.92 22.89
CA THR A 554 -8.95 -10.25 22.17
C THR A 554 -8.43 -9.10 21.35
N GLU A 555 -9.25 -8.11 21.01
CA GLU A 555 -8.84 -7.03 20.11
C GLU A 555 -8.25 -7.56 18.77
N SER A 556 -8.80 -8.66 18.25
CA SER A 556 -8.27 -9.36 17.06
C SER A 556 -8.84 -8.76 15.77
N ASP A 557 -7.97 -8.43 14.83
CA ASP A 557 -8.30 -7.83 13.54
C ASP A 557 -9.05 -8.81 12.61
N GLU A 558 -8.67 -10.09 12.60
CA GLU A 558 -9.36 -11.11 11.79
C GLU A 558 -10.85 -11.21 12.15
N VAL A 559 -11.19 -11.11 13.44
CA VAL A 559 -12.58 -11.20 13.91
C VAL A 559 -13.38 -9.95 13.55
N ALA A 560 -12.77 -8.76 13.61
CA ALA A 560 -13.38 -7.51 13.19
C ALA A 560 -13.68 -7.52 11.67
N THR A 561 -12.72 -7.97 10.86
CA THR A 561 -12.88 -8.14 9.42
C THR A 561 -13.96 -9.16 9.08
N SER A 562 -14.01 -10.31 9.77
CA SER A 562 -15.10 -11.29 9.57
C SER A 562 -16.47 -10.72 9.96
N LEU A 563 -16.56 -9.83 10.96
CA LEU A 563 -17.81 -9.16 11.30
C LEU A 563 -18.31 -8.27 10.17
N GLN A 564 -17.42 -7.48 9.57
CA GLN A 564 -17.75 -6.60 8.44
C GLN A 564 -18.33 -7.38 7.26
N LYS A 565 -17.64 -8.45 6.83
CA LYS A 565 -18.10 -9.30 5.72
C LYS A 565 -19.46 -9.93 6.01
N LEU A 566 -19.67 -10.40 7.24
CA LEU A 566 -20.96 -10.97 7.64
C LEU A 566 -22.08 -9.90 7.68
N VAL A 567 -21.77 -8.67 8.08
CA VAL A 567 -22.73 -7.55 8.06
C VAL A 567 -23.20 -7.26 6.64
N CYS A 568 -22.27 -7.17 5.68
CA CYS A 568 -22.59 -6.95 4.27
C CYS A 568 -23.44 -8.08 3.67
N ALA A 569 -23.18 -9.34 4.07
CA ALA A 569 -23.90 -10.49 3.54
C ALA A 569 -25.34 -10.63 4.08
N TYR A 570 -25.64 -10.09 5.26
CA TYR A 570 -26.93 -10.30 5.97
C TYR A 570 -27.62 -8.99 6.37
N THR A 571 -27.45 -7.92 5.59
CA THR A 571 -27.99 -6.57 5.84
C THR A 571 -29.46 -6.57 6.28
N ASP A 572 -30.37 -7.22 5.53
CA ASP A 572 -31.81 -7.23 5.83
C ASP A 572 -32.15 -7.81 7.20
N LEU A 573 -31.42 -8.85 7.63
CA LEU A 573 -31.65 -9.52 8.91
C LEU A 573 -31.03 -8.76 10.08
N LEU A 574 -29.97 -8.00 9.82
CA LEU A 574 -29.22 -7.24 10.81
C LEU A 574 -29.76 -5.83 11.01
N ALA A 575 -30.48 -5.26 10.02
CA ALA A 575 -31.11 -3.95 10.11
C ALA A 575 -31.87 -3.69 11.43
N PRO A 576 -32.66 -4.63 12.00
CA PRO A 576 -33.37 -4.41 13.26
C PRO A 576 -32.47 -4.26 14.50
N ILE A 577 -31.22 -4.73 14.43
CA ILE A 577 -30.25 -4.70 15.52
C ILE A 577 -29.00 -3.85 15.21
N ALA A 578 -28.91 -3.27 14.01
CA ALA A 578 -27.77 -2.46 13.56
C ALA A 578 -27.43 -1.35 14.56
N VAL A 579 -28.44 -0.65 15.08
CA VAL A 579 -28.25 0.42 16.09
C VAL A 579 -27.60 -0.11 17.38
N ASP A 580 -27.97 -1.31 17.83
CA ASP A 580 -27.37 -1.90 19.04
C ASP A 580 -25.92 -2.32 18.78
N ILE A 581 -25.63 -2.84 17.58
CA ILE A 581 -24.28 -3.21 17.14
C ILE A 581 -23.39 -1.96 17.08
N THR A 582 -23.81 -0.92 16.36
CA THR A 582 -23.04 0.33 16.23
C THR A 582 -22.80 0.99 17.58
N LYS A 583 -23.78 0.96 18.50
CA LYS A 583 -23.59 1.45 19.89
C LYS A 583 -22.53 0.66 20.65
N HIS A 584 -22.50 -0.66 20.47
CA HIS A 584 -21.51 -1.50 21.11
C HIS A 584 -20.11 -1.21 20.56
N VAL A 585 -19.97 -1.17 19.23
CA VAL A 585 -18.70 -0.87 18.55
C VAL A 585 -18.19 0.53 18.94
N ALA A 586 -19.04 1.55 18.87
CA ALA A 586 -18.71 2.92 19.30
C ALA A 586 -18.30 3.00 20.77
N GLY A 587 -18.99 2.26 21.65
CA GLY A 587 -18.65 2.22 23.07
C GLY A 587 -17.30 1.54 23.36
N THR A 588 -16.99 0.48 22.62
CA THR A 588 -15.68 -0.19 22.70
C THR A 588 -14.58 0.72 22.16
N LEU A 589 -14.81 1.39 21.03
CA LEU A 589 -13.86 2.35 20.45
C LEU A 589 -13.50 3.45 21.44
N ILE A 590 -14.50 4.11 22.05
CA ILE A 590 -14.25 5.16 23.04
C ILE A 590 -13.46 4.62 24.24
N GLN A 591 -13.75 3.39 24.71
CA GLN A 591 -12.98 2.77 25.79
C GLN A 591 -11.52 2.50 25.41
N VAL A 592 -11.27 2.04 24.18
CA VAL A 592 -9.91 1.82 23.66
C VAL A 592 -9.16 3.15 23.62
N LEU A 593 -9.79 4.21 23.09
CA LEU A 593 -9.22 5.57 23.03
C LEU A 593 -8.97 6.20 24.42
N ASP A 594 -9.81 5.91 25.41
CA ASP A 594 -9.68 6.42 26.79
C ASP A 594 -8.53 5.75 27.59
N THR A 595 -8.07 4.57 27.17
CA THR A 595 -7.04 3.84 27.93
C THR A 595 -5.62 4.33 27.59
N ASP A 596 -5.06 5.19 28.46
CA ASP A 596 -3.68 5.69 28.42
C ASP A 596 -2.65 4.60 28.07
N GLY A 597 -2.23 4.58 26.80
CA GLY A 597 -1.21 3.68 26.28
C GLY A 597 -1.24 3.65 24.76
N GLY A 598 -0.58 4.61 24.11
CA GLY A 598 -0.33 4.62 22.67
C GLY A 598 0.58 3.47 22.25
N SER A 599 0.03 2.26 22.24
CA SER A 599 0.60 1.08 21.58
C SER A 599 0.05 1.04 20.15
N ASP A 600 0.90 0.79 19.16
CA ASP A 600 0.52 0.67 17.75
C ASP A 600 -0.62 -0.36 17.55
N GLU A 601 -0.67 -1.40 18.39
CA GLU A 601 -1.75 -2.39 18.42
C GLU A 601 -3.13 -1.75 18.68
N LYS A 602 -3.24 -0.85 19.67
CA LYS A 602 -4.51 -0.19 19.99
C LYS A 602 -5.00 0.72 18.88
N ALA A 603 -4.06 1.34 18.14
CA ALA A 603 -4.41 2.15 16.99
C ALA A 603 -5.02 1.29 15.87
N MET A 604 -4.44 0.11 15.60
CA MET A 604 -5.01 -0.86 14.64
C MET A 604 -6.41 -1.31 15.05
N ILE A 605 -6.62 -1.57 16.34
CA ILE A 605 -7.92 -2.02 16.87
C ILE A 605 -8.97 -0.90 16.73
N ALA A 606 -8.61 0.33 17.10
CA ALA A 606 -9.48 1.49 16.95
C ALA A 606 -9.85 1.74 15.48
N MET A 607 -8.89 1.61 14.56
CA MET A 607 -9.10 1.70 13.12
C MET A 607 -10.05 0.61 12.60
N GLY A 608 -9.85 -0.66 12.99
CA GLY A 608 -10.75 -1.76 12.62
C GLY A 608 -12.18 -1.57 13.15
N LEU A 609 -12.35 -1.00 14.35
CA LEU A 609 -13.66 -0.63 14.90
C LEU A 609 -14.30 0.54 14.13
N LEU A 610 -13.54 1.57 13.75
CA LEU A 610 -14.02 2.68 12.91
C LEU A 610 -14.50 2.18 11.54
N HIS A 611 -13.69 1.35 10.89
CA HIS A 611 -14.06 0.74 9.60
C HIS A 611 -15.29 -0.17 9.72
N THR A 612 -15.51 -0.80 10.88
CA THR A 612 -16.74 -1.57 11.15
C THR A 612 -17.98 -0.67 11.22
N ILE A 613 -17.84 0.53 11.81
CA ILE A 613 -18.93 1.53 11.83
C ILE A 613 -19.22 2.02 10.41
N GLU A 614 -18.18 2.33 9.64
CA GLU A 614 -18.27 2.74 8.24
C GLU A 614 -18.98 1.67 7.39
N THR A 615 -18.52 0.42 7.46
CA THR A 615 -19.15 -0.71 6.76
C THR A 615 -20.63 -0.85 7.13
N MET A 616 -20.97 -0.67 8.42
CA MET A 616 -22.36 -0.70 8.86
C MET A 616 -23.19 0.44 8.27
N LEU A 617 -22.63 1.64 8.11
CA LEU A 617 -23.32 2.75 7.45
C LEU A 617 -23.54 2.45 5.96
N ASN A 618 -22.51 1.97 5.27
CA ASN A 618 -22.55 1.68 3.84
C ASN A 618 -23.51 0.52 3.53
N ALA A 619 -23.43 -0.58 4.28
CA ALA A 619 -24.33 -1.72 4.10
C ALA A 619 -25.81 -1.35 4.35
N MET A 620 -26.07 -0.41 5.27
CA MET A 620 -27.42 -0.02 5.67
C MET A 620 -27.95 1.21 4.90
N GLU A 621 -27.19 1.74 3.93
CA GLU A 621 -27.48 2.99 3.22
C GLU A 621 -28.83 2.96 2.49
N ASP A 622 -29.23 1.78 2.00
CA ASP A 622 -30.47 1.57 1.24
C ASP A 622 -31.67 1.18 2.10
N VAL A 623 -31.48 0.99 3.41
CA VAL A 623 -32.57 0.68 4.35
C VAL A 623 -33.25 1.97 4.80
N PRO A 624 -34.50 2.25 4.39
CA PRO A 624 -35.13 3.55 4.61
C PRO A 624 -35.26 3.90 6.10
N GLY A 625 -34.70 5.04 6.50
CA GLY A 625 -34.80 5.59 7.86
C GLY A 625 -33.84 4.98 8.90
N LEU A 626 -33.05 3.96 8.55
CA LEU A 626 -32.07 3.37 9.45
C LEU A 626 -30.84 4.27 9.63
N THR A 627 -30.37 4.94 8.58
CA THR A 627 -29.28 5.93 8.64
C THR A 627 -29.58 7.02 9.68
N THR A 628 -30.83 7.50 9.74
CA THR A 628 -31.27 8.50 10.73
C THR A 628 -31.22 7.98 12.18
N LEU A 629 -31.31 6.66 12.40
CA LEU A 629 -31.19 6.05 13.71
C LEU A 629 -29.73 5.75 14.10
N LEU A 630 -28.86 5.52 13.11
CA LEU A 630 -27.42 5.30 13.29
C LEU A 630 -26.67 6.62 13.50
N GLU A 631 -27.09 7.68 12.82
CA GLU A 631 -26.46 9.00 12.83
C GLU A 631 -26.11 9.50 14.25
N PRO A 632 -27.00 9.50 15.26
CA PRO A 632 -26.67 10.00 16.59
C PRO A 632 -25.53 9.23 17.28
N VAL A 633 -25.37 7.95 16.95
CA VAL A 633 -24.32 7.09 17.53
C VAL A 633 -22.99 7.38 16.86
N VAL A 634 -22.98 7.53 15.54
CA VAL A 634 -21.77 7.84 14.77
C VAL A 634 -21.29 9.26 15.07
N LEU A 635 -22.20 10.22 15.17
CA LEU A 635 -21.89 11.59 15.55
C LEU A 635 -21.25 11.68 16.94
N GLN A 636 -21.59 10.79 17.86
CA GLN A 636 -20.93 10.72 19.16
C GLN A 636 -19.44 10.36 19.02
N VAL A 637 -19.11 9.42 18.13
CA VAL A 637 -17.72 9.02 17.84
C VAL A 637 -16.97 10.15 17.15
N VAL A 638 -17.57 10.75 16.11
CA VAL A 638 -16.99 11.89 15.37
C VAL A 638 -16.68 13.05 16.31
N ALA A 639 -17.64 13.45 17.15
CA ALA A 639 -17.44 14.52 18.12
C ALA A 639 -16.34 14.17 19.13
N TYR A 640 -16.30 12.93 19.61
CA TYR A 640 -15.28 12.49 20.56
C TYR A 640 -13.86 12.59 19.99
N ILE A 641 -13.64 12.14 18.75
CA ILE A 641 -12.31 12.17 18.10
C ILE A 641 -11.88 13.62 17.83
N PHE A 642 -12.77 14.44 17.28
CA PHE A 642 -12.49 15.84 16.98
C PHE A 642 -12.32 16.70 18.23
N GLU A 643 -13.12 16.53 19.29
CA GLU A 643 -12.98 17.32 20.51
C GLU A 643 -11.69 16.99 21.27
N ASN A 644 -11.27 15.72 21.28
CA ASN A 644 -10.07 15.26 21.98
C ASN A 644 -8.76 15.37 21.17
N SER A 645 -8.77 15.89 19.94
CA SER A 645 -7.58 16.01 19.08
C SER A 645 -6.88 14.68 18.78
N VAL A 646 -7.63 13.60 18.54
CA VAL A 646 -7.01 12.30 18.23
C VAL A 646 -6.70 12.22 16.72
N MET A 647 -5.62 12.89 16.31
CA MET A 647 -5.24 13.10 14.90
C MET A 647 -5.04 11.80 14.11
N GLU A 648 -4.62 10.72 14.77
CA GLU A 648 -4.38 9.40 14.17
C GLU A 648 -5.62 8.80 13.49
N PHE A 649 -6.82 9.30 13.77
CA PHE A 649 -8.09 8.79 13.21
C PHE A 649 -8.87 9.85 12.43
N TYR A 650 -8.24 10.95 12.04
CA TYR A 650 -8.94 12.04 11.35
C TYR A 650 -9.44 11.60 9.96
N GLU A 651 -8.65 10.86 9.21
CA GLU A 651 -9.02 10.35 7.88
C GLU A 651 -10.29 9.48 7.95
N GLU A 652 -10.31 8.46 8.81
CA GLU A 652 -11.47 7.57 8.98
C GLU A 652 -12.69 8.32 9.53
N THR A 653 -12.46 9.29 10.43
CA THR A 653 -13.55 10.11 10.95
C THR A 653 -14.17 10.99 9.88
N LEU A 654 -13.36 11.53 8.96
CA LEU A 654 -13.83 12.33 7.84
C LEU A 654 -14.61 11.49 6.82
N LEU A 655 -14.20 10.24 6.58
CA LEU A 655 -14.97 9.27 5.80
C LEU A 655 -16.35 9.00 6.41
N LEU A 656 -16.45 8.85 7.74
CA LEU A 656 -17.75 8.72 8.41
C LEU A 656 -18.64 9.95 8.20
N VAL A 657 -18.08 11.15 8.21
CA VAL A 657 -18.84 12.39 7.93
C VAL A 657 -19.27 12.46 6.47
N PHE A 658 -18.40 12.04 5.54
CA PHE A 658 -18.72 11.92 4.12
C PHE A 658 -19.93 10.98 3.90
N GLU A 659 -19.90 9.77 4.46
CA GLU A 659 -21.00 8.80 4.28
C GLU A 659 -22.32 9.30 4.88
N LEU A 660 -22.28 9.97 6.04
CA LEU A 660 -23.48 10.56 6.65
C LEU A 660 -24.07 11.73 5.83
N THR A 661 -23.27 12.40 5.00
CA THR A 661 -23.70 13.59 4.23
C THR A 661 -24.14 13.30 2.80
N LYS A 662 -23.94 12.07 2.30
CA LYS A 662 -24.16 11.65 0.91
C LYS A 662 -25.60 11.80 0.39
N LYS A 663 -26.61 11.47 1.20
CA LYS A 663 -28.04 11.50 0.79
C LYS A 663 -28.83 12.70 1.34
N THR A 664 -28.69 13.00 2.63
CA THR A 664 -29.44 14.09 3.31
C THR A 664 -28.63 14.67 4.46
N ILE A 665 -28.76 15.97 4.73
CA ILE A 665 -28.00 16.65 5.79
C ILE A 665 -28.93 17.10 6.92
N SER A 666 -28.77 16.49 8.09
CA SER A 666 -29.51 16.81 9.32
C SER A 666 -29.03 18.12 9.97
N ASN A 667 -29.79 18.64 10.95
CA ASN A 667 -29.39 19.83 11.70
C ASN A 667 -28.13 19.59 12.55
N GLU A 668 -27.95 18.37 13.01
CA GLU A 668 -26.80 17.91 13.79
C GLU A 668 -25.54 17.85 12.90
N LEU A 669 -25.65 17.35 11.66
CA LEU A 669 -24.56 17.38 10.68
C LEU A 669 -24.12 18.81 10.34
N TRP A 670 -25.06 19.77 10.26
CA TRP A 670 -24.68 21.18 10.10
C TRP A 670 -23.86 21.74 11.28
N GLN A 671 -23.95 21.15 12.48
CA GLN A 671 -23.06 21.51 13.61
C GLN A 671 -21.67 20.89 13.44
N VAL A 672 -21.58 19.70 12.84
CA VAL A 672 -20.31 19.06 12.48
C VAL A 672 -19.51 19.93 11.53
N LEU A 673 -20.14 20.62 10.56
CA LEU A 673 -19.43 21.61 9.73
C LEU A 673 -18.69 22.69 10.57
N GLY A 674 -19.29 23.12 11.68
CA GLY A 674 -18.63 24.04 12.62
C GLY A 674 -17.48 23.39 13.40
N LEU A 675 -17.60 22.11 13.74
CA LEU A 675 -16.52 21.32 14.33
C LEU A 675 -15.36 21.14 13.35
N LEU A 676 -15.65 20.80 12.08
CA LEU A 676 -14.64 20.69 11.01
C LEU A 676 -13.83 21.98 10.88
N TYR A 677 -14.49 23.13 10.87
CA TYR A 677 -13.79 24.43 10.83
C TYR A 677 -12.88 24.66 12.05
N THR A 678 -13.33 24.21 13.23
CA THR A 678 -12.54 24.34 14.46
C THR A 678 -11.33 23.41 14.45
N VAL A 679 -11.50 22.17 13.99
CA VAL A 679 -10.43 21.18 13.82
C VAL A 679 -9.42 21.68 12.80
N PHE A 680 -9.88 22.12 11.63
CA PHE A 680 -9.05 22.71 10.57
C PHE A 680 -8.15 23.84 11.11
N GLY A 681 -8.72 24.77 11.89
CA GLY A 681 -7.95 25.88 12.46
C GLY A 681 -7.02 25.52 13.63
N ARG A 682 -7.15 24.33 14.21
CA ARG A 682 -6.37 23.90 15.39
C ARG A 682 -5.22 22.96 15.01
N ASP A 683 -5.56 21.83 14.41
CA ASP A 683 -4.63 20.71 14.12
C ASP A 683 -4.99 19.92 12.84
N GLY A 684 -6.02 20.31 12.10
CA GLY A 684 -6.50 19.61 10.90
C GLY A 684 -6.12 20.28 9.57
N PHE A 685 -5.12 21.17 9.54
CA PHE A 685 -4.75 21.90 8.33
C PHE A 685 -4.23 20.97 7.21
N ASP A 686 -3.45 19.96 7.59
CA ASP A 686 -2.85 19.00 6.65
C ASP A 686 -3.87 17.98 6.10
N TYR A 687 -5.02 17.83 6.75
CA TYR A 687 -6.10 16.89 6.38
C TYR A 687 -7.17 17.52 5.47
N PHE A 688 -6.85 18.64 4.80
CA PHE A 688 -7.83 19.35 3.98
C PHE A 688 -8.30 18.52 2.78
N THR A 689 -7.41 17.74 2.17
CA THR A 689 -7.74 16.81 1.09
C THR A 689 -8.78 15.78 1.56
N ASP A 690 -8.63 15.23 2.76
CA ASP A 690 -9.59 14.29 3.36
C ASP A 690 -10.91 14.94 3.77
N MET A 691 -10.91 16.23 4.08
CA MET A 691 -12.14 16.99 4.37
C MET A 691 -12.96 17.25 3.11
N MET A 692 -12.31 17.31 1.94
CA MET A 692 -12.93 17.77 0.69
C MET A 692 -14.19 16.98 0.29
N PRO A 693 -14.25 15.63 0.35
CA PRO A 693 -15.46 14.87 0.04
C PRO A 693 -16.67 15.28 0.90
N ALA A 694 -16.48 15.43 2.21
CA ALA A 694 -17.55 15.87 3.10
C ALA A 694 -17.98 17.32 2.80
N LEU A 695 -17.01 18.22 2.56
CA LEU A 695 -17.28 19.62 2.20
C LEU A 695 -18.06 19.73 0.88
N HIS A 696 -17.74 18.89 -0.10
CA HIS A 696 -18.47 18.80 -1.37
C HIS A 696 -19.94 18.42 -1.13
N ASN A 697 -20.21 17.37 -0.34
CA ASN A 697 -21.57 16.95 -0.01
C ASN A 697 -22.39 18.06 0.67
N TYR A 698 -21.78 18.82 1.59
CA TYR A 698 -22.45 19.97 2.22
C TYR A 698 -22.91 21.04 1.22
N VAL A 699 -22.24 21.17 0.06
CA VAL A 699 -22.61 22.12 -0.99
C VAL A 699 -23.64 21.52 -1.96
N THR A 700 -23.46 20.28 -2.37
CA THR A 700 -24.20 19.66 -3.47
C THR A 700 -25.52 19.00 -3.05
N VAL A 701 -25.59 18.40 -1.86
CA VAL A 701 -26.73 17.59 -1.41
C VAL A 701 -27.92 18.43 -0.93
N ASP A 702 -27.68 19.48 -0.12
CA ASP A 702 -28.73 20.40 0.36
C ASP A 702 -28.32 21.88 0.17
N THR A 703 -28.12 22.25 -1.11
CA THR A 703 -27.80 23.61 -1.52
C THR A 703 -28.78 24.68 -0.97
N PRO A 704 -30.11 24.47 -0.94
CA PRO A 704 -31.04 25.45 -0.36
C PRO A 704 -30.74 25.78 1.11
N THR A 705 -30.47 24.77 1.92
CA THR A 705 -30.14 24.95 3.35
C THR A 705 -28.73 25.51 3.51
N PHE A 706 -27.77 25.12 2.66
CA PHE A 706 -26.44 25.73 2.60
C PHE A 706 -26.53 27.26 2.38
N LEU A 707 -27.32 27.70 1.40
CA LEU A 707 -27.53 29.12 1.07
C LEU A 707 -28.32 29.89 2.15
N ALA A 708 -29.06 29.21 3.02
CA ALA A 708 -29.87 29.84 4.05
C ALA A 708 -29.04 30.52 5.16
N SER A 709 -27.76 30.14 5.34
CA SER A 709 -26.87 30.73 6.34
C SER A 709 -25.59 31.27 5.68
N GLN A 710 -25.35 32.56 5.86
CA GLN A 710 -24.13 33.20 5.36
C GLN A 710 -22.86 32.64 6.00
N ASP A 711 -22.95 32.21 7.25
CA ASP A 711 -21.81 31.66 8.00
C ASP A 711 -21.29 30.36 7.36
N ARG A 712 -22.17 29.54 6.76
CA ARG A 712 -21.78 28.25 6.13
C ARG A 712 -20.90 28.46 4.90
N ILE A 713 -21.30 29.40 4.04
CA ILE A 713 -20.53 29.79 2.86
C ILE A 713 -19.19 30.38 3.29
N LEU A 714 -19.22 31.26 4.29
CA LEU A 714 -18.02 31.93 4.78
C LEU A 714 -17.00 30.96 5.37
N VAL A 715 -17.45 29.94 6.11
CA VAL A 715 -16.59 28.89 6.67
C VAL A 715 -15.82 28.17 5.56
N MET A 716 -16.50 27.70 4.50
CA MET A 716 -15.84 27.01 3.38
C MET A 716 -14.90 27.92 2.59
N CYS A 717 -15.33 29.15 2.29
CA CYS A 717 -14.49 30.12 1.62
C CYS A 717 -13.26 30.50 2.45
N ASN A 718 -13.37 30.57 3.78
CA ASN A 718 -12.23 30.84 4.66
C ASN A 718 -11.24 29.67 4.67
N MET A 719 -11.71 28.41 4.75
CA MET A 719 -10.82 27.24 4.68
C MET A 719 -10.04 27.22 3.36
N ALA A 720 -10.73 27.35 2.22
CA ALA A 720 -10.08 27.42 0.92
C ALA A 720 -9.11 28.62 0.80
N ARG A 721 -9.47 29.77 1.38
CA ARG A 721 -8.59 30.94 1.44
C ARG A 721 -7.33 30.68 2.26
N ASP A 722 -7.47 30.02 3.40
CA ASP A 722 -6.35 29.78 4.31
C ASP A 722 -5.40 28.74 3.70
N ILE A 723 -5.91 27.73 2.98
CA ILE A 723 -5.11 26.79 2.16
C ILE A 723 -4.36 27.51 1.03
N LEU A 724 -5.06 28.26 0.16
CA LEU A 724 -4.45 28.94 -0.99
C LEU A 724 -3.48 30.08 -0.63
N ASN A 725 -3.56 30.60 0.60
CA ASN A 725 -2.61 31.60 1.10
C ASN A 725 -1.45 31.00 1.89
N GLY A 726 -1.64 29.80 2.46
CA GLY A 726 -0.64 29.05 3.18
C GLY A 726 0.40 28.42 2.25
N ASP A 727 1.01 27.34 2.74
CA ASP A 727 1.92 26.49 1.97
C ASP A 727 1.77 25.00 2.36
N PRO A 728 0.59 24.39 2.12
CA PRO A 728 0.35 22.98 2.44
C PRO A 728 0.88 22.00 1.39
N GLY A 729 1.38 22.49 0.25
CA GLY A 729 1.65 21.70 -0.96
C GLY A 729 0.59 21.94 -2.06
N GLU A 730 0.89 21.52 -3.28
CA GLU A 730 0.05 21.83 -4.45
C GLU A 730 -1.26 21.01 -4.49
N ASP A 731 -1.28 19.80 -3.94
CA ASP A 731 -2.48 18.94 -3.92
C ASP A 731 -3.65 19.54 -3.09
N PRO A 732 -3.46 19.95 -1.82
CA PRO A 732 -4.51 20.63 -1.07
C PRO A 732 -4.97 21.95 -1.71
N GLU A 733 -4.06 22.66 -2.39
CA GLU A 733 -4.39 23.88 -3.13
C GLU A 733 -5.27 23.59 -4.35
N CYS A 734 -5.03 22.48 -5.07
CA CYS A 734 -5.91 22.00 -6.14
C CYS A 734 -7.32 21.70 -5.60
N HIS A 735 -7.42 20.97 -4.49
CA HIS A 735 -8.70 20.68 -3.83
C HIS A 735 -9.42 21.95 -3.37
N ALA A 736 -8.69 22.95 -2.86
CA ALA A 736 -9.28 24.22 -2.44
C ALA A 736 -9.82 25.02 -3.63
N ALA A 737 -9.08 25.05 -4.75
CA ALA A 737 -9.56 25.64 -5.99
C ALA A 737 -10.80 24.90 -6.51
N LYS A 738 -10.81 23.56 -6.50
CA LYS A 738 -11.95 22.74 -6.90
C LYS A 738 -13.19 23.01 -6.03
N LEU A 739 -13.04 23.14 -4.72
CA LEU A 739 -14.14 23.50 -3.81
C LEU A 739 -14.76 24.85 -4.18
N LEU A 740 -13.93 25.85 -4.46
CA LEU A 740 -14.39 27.18 -4.87
C LEU A 740 -15.13 27.14 -6.21
N GLU A 741 -14.65 26.35 -7.17
CA GLU A 741 -15.34 26.10 -8.44
C GLU A 741 -16.73 25.47 -8.21
N VAL A 742 -16.79 24.38 -7.41
CA VAL A 742 -18.04 23.68 -7.08
C VAL A 742 -19.05 24.64 -6.46
N ILE A 743 -18.63 25.48 -5.50
CA ILE A 743 -19.49 26.50 -4.88
C ILE A 743 -20.04 27.49 -5.93
N ILE A 744 -19.20 27.94 -6.87
CA ILE A 744 -19.62 28.87 -7.93
C ILE A 744 -20.66 28.24 -8.86
N LEU A 745 -20.41 27.01 -9.32
CA LEU A 745 -21.28 26.34 -10.28
C LEU A 745 -22.59 25.87 -9.64
N GLN A 746 -22.54 25.29 -8.43
CA GLN A 746 -23.71 24.82 -7.70
C GLN A 746 -24.64 25.97 -7.29
N CYS A 747 -24.06 27.09 -6.80
CA CYS A 747 -24.84 28.20 -6.25
C CYS A 747 -25.16 29.29 -7.29
N LYS A 748 -25.19 28.94 -8.58
CA LYS A 748 -25.33 29.90 -9.69
C LYS A 748 -26.50 30.87 -9.49
N GLY A 749 -26.20 32.18 -9.51
CA GLY A 749 -27.16 33.28 -9.37
C GLY A 749 -27.51 33.71 -7.94
N ASN A 750 -26.93 33.08 -6.90
CA ASN A 750 -27.29 33.34 -5.50
C ASN A 750 -26.13 33.88 -4.64
N ILE A 751 -24.90 33.94 -5.16
CA ILE A 751 -23.68 34.23 -4.38
C ILE A 751 -22.86 35.41 -4.91
N ASP A 752 -23.48 36.36 -5.61
CA ASP A 752 -22.81 37.51 -6.26
C ASP A 752 -21.82 38.26 -5.35
N GLN A 753 -22.11 38.34 -4.05
CA GLN A 753 -21.27 39.03 -3.05
C GLN A 753 -19.96 38.29 -2.72
N TYR A 754 -19.88 36.98 -2.97
CA TYR A 754 -18.72 36.14 -2.68
C TYR A 754 -17.84 35.91 -3.93
N ILE A 755 -18.35 36.16 -5.14
CA ILE A 755 -17.54 36.02 -6.37
C ILE A 755 -16.31 36.95 -6.38
N PRO A 756 -16.39 38.25 -6.03
CA PRO A 756 -15.22 39.12 -6.02
C PRO A 756 -14.04 38.62 -5.16
N PRO A 757 -14.22 38.28 -3.86
CA PRO A 757 -13.11 37.81 -3.04
C PRO A 757 -12.56 36.44 -3.49
N ILE A 758 -13.40 35.56 -4.06
CA ILE A 758 -12.94 34.26 -4.60
C ILE A 758 -12.04 34.47 -5.82
N VAL A 759 -12.47 35.31 -6.77
CA VAL A 759 -11.68 35.62 -7.98
C VAL A 759 -10.39 36.33 -7.62
N GLU A 760 -10.43 37.30 -6.70
CA GLU A 760 -9.22 38.01 -6.24
C GLU A 760 -8.21 37.04 -5.59
N LEU A 761 -8.67 36.13 -4.73
CA LEU A 761 -7.84 35.12 -4.08
C LEU A 761 -7.08 34.25 -5.09
N VAL A 762 -7.79 33.67 -6.06
CA VAL A 762 -7.19 32.75 -7.03
C VAL A 762 -6.25 33.48 -8.00
N LEU A 763 -6.61 34.70 -8.41
CA LEU A 763 -5.72 35.55 -9.20
C LEU A 763 -4.45 35.93 -8.44
N MET A 764 -4.53 36.18 -7.13
CA MET A 764 -3.35 36.41 -6.30
C MET A 764 -2.49 35.14 -6.20
N ARG A 765 -3.09 33.95 -6.06
CA ARG A 765 -2.34 32.68 -6.05
C ARG A 765 -1.59 32.43 -7.36
N LEU A 766 -2.20 32.74 -8.50
CA LEU A 766 -1.58 32.66 -9.83
C LEU A 766 -0.38 33.60 -10.02
N THR A 767 -0.21 34.61 -9.16
CA THR A 767 1.00 35.46 -9.18
C THR A 767 2.17 34.88 -8.39
N LYS A 768 1.92 33.92 -7.50
CA LYS A 768 3.00 33.18 -6.83
C LYS A 768 3.58 32.15 -7.79
N GLU A 769 4.73 31.58 -7.45
CA GLU A 769 5.30 30.46 -8.21
C GLU A 769 4.33 29.26 -8.16
N VAL A 770 4.09 28.64 -9.31
CA VAL A 770 3.24 27.46 -9.48
C VAL A 770 4.08 26.42 -10.21
N LYS A 771 4.41 25.31 -9.55
CA LYS A 771 5.29 24.27 -10.06
C LYS A 771 4.53 23.32 -10.99
N SER A 772 3.33 22.89 -10.59
CA SER A 772 2.47 22.01 -11.40
C SER A 772 1.60 22.76 -12.41
N SER A 773 1.43 22.18 -13.61
CA SER A 773 0.43 22.64 -14.59
C SER A 773 -1.01 22.42 -14.12
N GLU A 774 -1.25 21.45 -13.24
CA GLU A 774 -2.58 21.09 -12.73
C GLU A 774 -3.15 22.18 -11.82
N LEU A 775 -2.38 22.63 -10.81
CA LEU A 775 -2.78 23.73 -9.92
C LEU A 775 -3.07 25.02 -10.71
N ARG A 776 -2.25 25.28 -11.74
CA ARG A 776 -2.46 26.42 -12.64
C ARG A 776 -3.78 26.28 -13.40
N ALA A 777 -4.06 25.10 -13.95
CA ALA A 777 -5.32 24.81 -14.65
C ALA A 777 -6.52 24.95 -13.69
N MET A 778 -6.47 24.40 -12.48
CA MET A 778 -7.53 24.51 -11.47
C MET A 778 -7.81 25.96 -11.05
N CYS A 779 -6.76 26.76 -10.84
CA CYS A 779 -6.92 28.18 -10.56
C CYS A 779 -7.59 28.92 -11.74
N LEU A 780 -7.22 28.59 -12.98
CA LEU A 780 -7.89 29.15 -14.16
C LEU A 780 -9.36 28.71 -14.24
N GLN A 781 -9.69 27.48 -13.87
CA GLN A 781 -11.06 26.98 -13.84
C GLN A 781 -11.96 27.77 -12.92
N VAL A 782 -11.52 28.15 -11.72
CA VAL A 782 -12.34 28.99 -10.82
C VAL A 782 -12.74 30.31 -11.51
N VAL A 783 -11.83 30.91 -12.27
CA VAL A 783 -12.11 32.14 -13.04
C VAL A 783 -13.04 31.86 -14.23
N ILE A 784 -12.89 30.72 -14.91
CA ILE A 784 -13.78 30.27 -16.00
C ILE A 784 -15.19 29.95 -15.47
N ALA A 785 -15.30 29.36 -14.27
CA ALA A 785 -16.56 29.13 -13.59
C ALA A 785 -17.24 30.46 -13.24
N ALA A 786 -16.49 31.46 -12.75
CA ALA A 786 -17.01 32.80 -12.51
C ALA A 786 -17.48 33.50 -13.81
N LEU A 787 -16.79 33.27 -14.94
CA LEU A 787 -17.21 33.72 -16.26
C LEU A 787 -18.53 33.06 -16.68
N TYR A 788 -18.65 31.75 -16.49
CA TYR A 788 -19.86 31.00 -16.79
C TYR A 788 -21.03 31.37 -15.87
N TYR A 789 -20.73 31.76 -14.62
CA TYR A 789 -21.67 32.25 -13.62
C TYR A 789 -22.28 33.59 -14.06
N ASN A 790 -21.45 34.62 -14.28
CA ASN A 790 -21.88 35.94 -14.73
C ASN A 790 -20.72 36.72 -15.40
N PRO A 791 -20.68 36.80 -16.75
CA PRO A 791 -19.59 37.49 -17.45
C PRO A 791 -19.46 38.97 -17.12
N GLU A 792 -20.58 39.68 -16.94
CA GLU A 792 -20.55 41.13 -16.65
C GLU A 792 -19.93 41.39 -15.29
N LEU A 793 -20.26 40.55 -14.30
CA LEU A 793 -19.67 40.62 -12.96
C LEU A 793 -18.17 40.30 -12.99
N LEU A 794 -17.76 39.23 -13.69
CA LEU A 794 -16.34 38.88 -13.79
C LEU A 794 -15.53 40.01 -14.43
N PHE A 795 -15.96 40.55 -15.58
CA PHE A 795 -15.20 41.62 -16.23
C PHE A 795 -15.15 42.90 -15.41
N ARG A 796 -16.18 43.17 -14.59
CA ARG A 796 -16.10 44.27 -13.62
C ARG A 796 -15.01 44.01 -12.57
N ILE A 797 -14.96 42.80 -12.01
CA ILE A 797 -13.95 42.41 -11.02
C ILE A 797 -12.54 42.50 -11.63
N LEU A 798 -12.31 41.93 -12.81
CA LEU A 798 -11.00 41.95 -13.49
C LEU A 798 -10.51 43.37 -13.80
N ASN A 799 -11.42 44.33 -13.99
CA ASN A 799 -11.06 45.75 -14.18
C ASN A 799 -10.75 46.48 -12.87
N GLU A 800 -11.27 46.01 -11.73
CA GLU A 800 -11.09 46.61 -10.41
C GLU A 800 -9.84 46.03 -9.68
N VAL A 801 -9.51 44.76 -9.91
CA VAL A 801 -8.35 44.06 -9.32
C VAL A 801 -7.03 44.58 -9.87
N LYS A 802 -6.02 44.74 -9.01
CA LYS A 802 -4.65 45.13 -9.38
C LYS A 802 -3.65 44.07 -8.94
N LEU A 803 -2.97 43.46 -9.90
CA LEU A 803 -1.95 42.43 -9.61
C LEU A 803 -0.62 43.07 -9.16
N PRO A 804 0.09 42.49 -8.17
CA PRO A 804 1.34 43.06 -7.62
C PRO A 804 2.50 43.14 -8.63
N GLN A 805 2.59 42.19 -9.56
CA GLN A 805 3.77 42.00 -10.42
C GLN A 805 3.74 42.81 -11.73
N ALA A 806 2.58 43.39 -12.12
CA ALA A 806 2.43 44.20 -13.33
C ALA A 806 1.31 45.26 -13.18
N PRO A 807 1.56 46.39 -12.48
CA PRO A 807 0.51 47.36 -12.12
C PRO A 807 -0.10 48.14 -13.32
N ASN A 808 0.44 47.98 -14.53
CA ASN A 808 -0.01 48.67 -15.74
C ASN A 808 -0.59 47.74 -16.82
N ASP A 809 -0.56 46.41 -16.63
CA ASP A 809 -1.08 45.46 -17.61
C ASP A 809 -2.54 45.10 -17.28
N SER A 810 -3.34 44.90 -18.32
CA SER A 810 -4.74 44.50 -18.17
C SER A 810 -4.82 43.08 -17.59
N VAL A 811 -5.36 42.93 -16.38
CA VAL A 811 -5.56 41.62 -15.72
C VAL A 811 -6.39 40.70 -16.63
N THR A 812 -7.38 41.26 -17.33
CA THR A 812 -8.17 40.56 -18.35
C THR A 812 -7.29 40.02 -19.49
N ALA A 813 -6.32 40.80 -19.97
CA ALA A 813 -5.39 40.33 -21.00
C ALA A 813 -4.48 39.20 -20.50
N HIS A 814 -3.99 39.30 -19.27
CA HIS A 814 -3.14 38.29 -18.66
C HIS A 814 -3.88 36.96 -18.52
N PHE A 815 -5.06 36.98 -17.90
CA PHE A 815 -5.92 35.80 -17.75
C PHE A 815 -6.24 35.11 -19.09
N ILE A 816 -6.71 35.86 -20.08
CA ILE A 816 -7.09 35.29 -21.39
C ILE A 816 -5.87 34.70 -22.10
N ASN A 817 -4.71 35.36 -22.07
CA ASN A 817 -3.51 34.84 -22.72
C ASN A 817 -2.98 33.58 -22.04
N GLN A 818 -3.03 33.53 -20.72
CA GLN A 818 -2.60 32.37 -19.95
C GLN A 818 -3.55 31.19 -20.17
N TRP A 819 -4.86 31.41 -20.08
CA TRP A 819 -5.86 30.37 -20.37
C TRP A 819 -5.72 29.77 -21.79
N LEU A 820 -5.50 30.61 -22.81
CA LEU A 820 -5.28 30.14 -24.18
C LEU A 820 -3.91 29.48 -24.40
N ALA A 821 -2.93 29.72 -23.52
CA ALA A 821 -1.62 29.08 -23.58
C ALA A 821 -1.63 27.70 -22.91
N ASP A 822 -2.31 27.58 -21.77
CA ASP A 822 -2.41 26.37 -20.95
C ASP A 822 -3.59 25.46 -21.34
N THR A 823 -4.13 25.59 -22.56
CA THR A 823 -5.31 24.83 -23.00
C THR A 823 -5.07 23.32 -23.08
N ASP A 824 -3.82 22.91 -23.31
CA ASP A 824 -3.35 21.52 -23.31
C ASP A 824 -3.18 20.94 -21.91
N CYS A 825 -3.11 21.78 -20.87
CA CYS A 825 -2.99 21.38 -19.47
C CYS A 825 -4.33 21.01 -18.82
N PHE A 826 -5.47 21.22 -19.51
CA PHE A 826 -6.78 20.76 -19.02
C PHE A 826 -6.93 19.29 -19.35
N LEU A 827 -6.68 18.43 -18.35
CA LEU A 827 -6.60 16.98 -18.51
C LEU A 827 -7.95 16.28 -18.26
N GLY A 828 -8.87 16.90 -17.51
CA GLY A 828 -10.15 16.26 -17.21
C GLY A 828 -11.25 16.44 -18.27
N LEU A 829 -12.32 15.62 -18.18
CA LEU A 829 -13.52 15.74 -18.99
C LEU A 829 -14.33 16.99 -18.60
N HIS A 830 -14.57 17.17 -17.30
CA HIS A 830 -15.22 18.36 -16.74
C HIS A 830 -14.47 19.63 -17.14
N ASP A 831 -13.16 19.60 -16.94
CA ASP A 831 -12.22 20.70 -17.18
C ASP A 831 -12.34 21.27 -18.59
N ARG A 832 -12.27 20.37 -19.57
CA ARG A 832 -12.36 20.74 -20.98
C ARG A 832 -13.76 21.20 -21.33
N LYS A 833 -14.80 20.57 -20.78
CA LYS A 833 -16.19 20.98 -20.98
C LYS A 833 -16.43 22.41 -20.50
N LEU A 834 -16.05 22.73 -19.26
CA LEU A 834 -16.19 24.07 -18.69
C LEU A 834 -15.38 25.09 -19.49
N SER A 835 -14.15 24.75 -19.87
CA SER A 835 -13.28 25.61 -20.70
C SER A 835 -13.92 25.93 -22.06
N VAL A 836 -14.49 24.93 -22.75
CA VAL A 836 -15.23 25.14 -24.02
C VAL A 836 -16.43 26.06 -23.81
N LEU A 837 -17.23 25.83 -22.77
CA LEU A 837 -18.40 26.66 -22.46
C LEU A 837 -18.01 28.11 -22.13
N GLY A 838 -16.91 28.30 -21.39
CA GLY A 838 -16.35 29.62 -21.08
C GLY A 838 -15.93 30.37 -22.35
N LEU A 839 -15.19 29.73 -23.26
CA LEU A 839 -14.77 30.35 -24.52
C LEU A 839 -15.97 30.70 -25.41
N CYS A 840 -16.99 29.83 -25.45
CA CYS A 840 -18.26 30.12 -26.12
C CYS A 840 -18.96 31.35 -25.52
N MET A 841 -18.95 31.50 -24.20
CA MET A 841 -19.57 32.63 -23.50
C MET A 841 -18.86 33.95 -23.83
N ILE A 842 -17.52 33.97 -23.89
CA ILE A 842 -16.74 35.15 -24.33
C ILE A 842 -17.05 35.50 -25.78
N MET A 843 -17.14 34.50 -26.65
CA MET A 843 -17.40 34.71 -28.07
C MET A 843 -18.80 35.31 -28.31
N GLN A 844 -19.80 34.90 -27.54
CA GLN A 844 -21.19 35.37 -27.66
C GLN A 844 -21.45 36.70 -26.93
N ASN A 845 -20.59 37.10 -25.99
CA ASN A 845 -20.81 38.28 -25.16
C ASN A 845 -20.89 39.59 -26.00
N PRO A 846 -22.02 40.33 -25.95
CA PRO A 846 -22.15 41.61 -26.65
C PRO A 846 -21.19 42.69 -26.13
N SER A 847 -20.81 42.62 -24.85
CA SER A 847 -19.92 43.56 -24.17
C SER A 847 -18.50 42.99 -24.04
N ARG A 848 -17.98 42.36 -25.10
CA ARG A 848 -16.65 41.73 -25.13
C ARG A 848 -15.52 42.77 -24.87
N PRO A 849 -14.56 42.50 -23.97
CA PRO A 849 -13.38 43.35 -23.79
C PRO A 849 -12.54 43.49 -25.06
N PHE A 850 -11.77 44.58 -25.17
CA PHE A 850 -10.91 44.82 -26.34
C PHE A 850 -9.79 43.77 -26.45
N GLU A 851 -9.33 43.27 -25.32
CA GLU A 851 -8.34 42.22 -25.14
C GLU A 851 -8.74 40.92 -25.86
N VAL A 852 -10.03 40.54 -25.79
CA VAL A 852 -10.58 39.36 -26.48
C VAL A 852 -10.41 39.50 -28.00
N ASN A 853 -10.60 40.71 -28.55
CA ASN A 853 -10.44 40.94 -29.98
C ASN A 853 -8.99 40.78 -30.44
N GLN A 854 -8.02 41.06 -29.57
CA GLN A 854 -6.60 40.86 -29.89
C GLN A 854 -6.22 39.37 -29.93
N CYS A 855 -6.84 38.56 -29.08
CA CYS A 855 -6.58 37.12 -29.00
C CYS A 855 -7.46 36.28 -29.94
N ALA A 856 -8.36 36.90 -30.72
CA ALA A 856 -9.29 36.24 -31.62
C ALA A 856 -8.66 35.12 -32.48
N PRO A 857 -7.45 35.29 -33.08
CA PRO A 857 -6.84 34.24 -33.90
C PRO A 857 -6.49 32.96 -33.14
N LYS A 858 -6.36 33.01 -31.81
CA LYS A 858 -5.97 31.90 -30.94
C LYS A 858 -7.16 31.14 -30.34
N ILE A 859 -8.35 31.74 -30.29
CA ILE A 859 -9.53 31.18 -29.63
C ILE A 859 -10.01 29.88 -30.30
N LEU A 860 -10.18 29.88 -31.63
CA LEU A 860 -10.63 28.69 -32.35
C LEU A 860 -9.58 27.55 -32.34
N PRO A 861 -8.27 27.82 -32.51
CA PRO A 861 -7.24 26.80 -32.29
C PRO A 861 -7.30 26.16 -30.90
N ALA A 862 -7.46 26.95 -29.83
CA ALA A 862 -7.59 26.44 -28.46
C ALA A 862 -8.83 25.55 -28.30
N LEU A 863 -9.99 25.98 -28.81
CA LEU A 863 -11.23 25.18 -28.81
C LEU A 863 -11.05 23.83 -29.51
N LEU A 864 -10.30 23.77 -30.62
CA LEU A 864 -10.02 22.51 -31.32
C LEU A 864 -9.18 21.55 -30.48
N VAL A 865 -8.20 22.04 -29.72
CA VAL A 865 -7.40 21.21 -28.79
C VAL A 865 -8.32 20.62 -27.71
N LEU A 866 -9.19 21.44 -27.11
CA LEU A 866 -10.16 20.98 -26.10
C LEU A 866 -11.13 19.94 -26.66
N PHE A 867 -11.65 20.15 -27.88
CA PHE A 867 -12.56 19.18 -28.51
C PHE A 867 -11.89 17.86 -28.89
N ASP A 868 -10.63 17.88 -29.33
CA ASP A 868 -9.87 16.67 -29.59
C ASP A 868 -9.60 15.89 -28.28
N GLY A 869 -9.32 16.60 -27.17
CA GLY A 869 -9.24 16.02 -25.83
C GLY A 869 -10.56 15.43 -25.35
N LEU A 870 -11.66 16.17 -25.44
CA LEU A 870 -13.00 15.71 -25.04
C LEU A 870 -13.43 14.45 -25.79
N LYS A 871 -13.18 14.36 -27.10
CA LYS A 871 -13.50 13.15 -27.87
C LYS A 871 -12.75 11.92 -27.37
N ARG A 872 -11.48 12.07 -26.97
CA ARG A 872 -10.69 10.97 -26.40
C ARG A 872 -11.20 10.58 -25.02
N ALA A 873 -11.44 11.56 -24.14
CA ALA A 873 -11.98 11.32 -22.80
C ALA A 873 -13.36 10.62 -22.82
N TYR A 874 -14.28 11.03 -23.72
CA TYR A 874 -15.56 10.34 -23.86
C TYR A 874 -15.44 8.90 -24.38
N LEU A 875 -14.42 8.59 -25.20
CA LEU A 875 -14.17 7.22 -25.68
C LEU A 875 -13.59 6.33 -24.59
N ALA A 876 -12.68 6.88 -23.76
CA ALA A 876 -12.12 6.18 -22.61
C ALA A 876 -13.24 5.79 -21.62
N LYS A 877 -14.07 6.76 -21.22
CA LYS A 877 -15.21 6.55 -20.31
C LYS A 877 -16.24 5.52 -20.82
N SER A 878 -16.41 5.37 -22.13
CA SER A 878 -17.30 4.33 -22.69
C SER A 878 -16.71 2.93 -22.66
N ASN A 879 -15.37 2.80 -22.71
CA ASN A 879 -14.72 1.51 -22.67
C ASN A 879 -14.64 0.96 -21.24
N GLU A 880 -14.44 1.82 -20.24
CA GLU A 880 -14.46 1.44 -18.81
C GLU A 880 -15.79 0.80 -18.39
N SER A 881 -16.92 1.34 -18.87
CA SER A 881 -18.25 0.77 -18.58
C SER A 881 -18.51 -0.61 -19.18
N ASP A 882 -17.71 -1.03 -20.18
CA ASP A 882 -17.83 -2.34 -20.83
C ASP A 882 -16.83 -3.38 -20.26
N THR A 883 -15.81 -2.96 -19.50
CA THR A 883 -14.77 -3.84 -18.93
C THR A 883 -15.10 -4.42 -17.56
N ASP A 884 -16.09 -3.89 -16.84
CA ASP A 884 -16.52 -4.38 -15.51
C ASP A 884 -17.18 -5.79 -15.53
N SER A 885 -17.29 -6.46 -16.69
CA SER A 885 -17.94 -7.77 -16.79
C SER A 885 -17.03 -8.97 -17.06
N ASP A 886 -15.72 -8.81 -17.31
CA ASP A 886 -14.86 -9.93 -17.74
C ASP A 886 -13.39 -9.80 -17.26
N SER A 887 -13.12 -9.70 -15.95
CA SER A 887 -11.74 -9.73 -15.42
C SER A 887 -11.48 -10.67 -14.25
N ASP A 888 -12.02 -11.90 -14.28
CA ASP A 888 -11.61 -12.94 -13.32
C ASP A 888 -11.50 -14.30 -14.03
N ASP A 889 -10.39 -14.56 -14.73
CA ASP A 889 -9.90 -15.94 -14.93
C ASP A 889 -8.46 -15.95 -15.51
N GLU A 890 -7.46 -15.57 -14.71
CA GLU A 890 -6.08 -15.97 -15.01
C GLU A 890 -5.88 -17.46 -14.67
N SER A 891 -5.94 -18.27 -15.73
CA SER A 891 -5.81 -19.72 -15.67
C SER A 891 -4.45 -20.20 -15.16
N ILE A 892 -4.39 -20.75 -13.94
CA ILE A 892 -3.23 -21.47 -13.35
C ILE A 892 -3.14 -22.91 -13.91
N ASN A 893 -3.12 -23.08 -15.23
CA ASN A 893 -3.07 -24.40 -15.86
C ASN A 893 -1.91 -24.55 -16.84
N GLU A 894 -0.66 -24.38 -16.36
CA GLU A 894 0.49 -24.85 -17.15
C GLU A 894 1.77 -25.16 -16.34
N ASP A 895 1.62 -25.73 -15.14
CA ASP A 895 2.73 -25.79 -14.18
C ASP A 895 3.05 -27.21 -13.63
N GLU A 896 2.43 -28.24 -14.21
CA GLU A 896 2.69 -29.65 -13.90
C GLU A 896 3.87 -30.19 -14.72
N LEU A 897 4.97 -30.55 -14.07
CA LEU A 897 6.10 -31.22 -14.72
C LEU A 897 5.68 -32.62 -15.19
N GLU A 898 5.75 -32.88 -16.50
CA GLU A 898 5.49 -34.18 -17.08
C GLU A 898 6.63 -35.16 -16.76
N SER A 899 6.27 -36.28 -16.11
CA SER A 899 7.10 -37.45 -15.80
C SER A 899 8.14 -37.36 -14.67
N ASP A 900 8.13 -38.40 -13.82
CA ASP A 900 9.05 -38.60 -12.69
C ASP A 900 10.33 -39.38 -13.09
N GLU A 901 10.44 -39.75 -14.37
CA GLU A 901 11.54 -40.47 -15.02
C GLU A 901 11.72 -39.94 -16.46
N ASP A 902 12.95 -39.60 -16.82
CA ASP A 902 13.46 -39.08 -18.12
C ASP A 902 13.50 -37.54 -18.33
N ASP A 903 14.57 -37.12 -19.02
CA ASP A 903 15.14 -35.78 -19.06
C ASP A 903 14.17 -34.72 -19.62
N ILE A 904 14.04 -33.59 -18.91
CA ILE A 904 13.28 -32.44 -19.40
C ILE A 904 14.03 -31.87 -20.60
N ASP A 905 13.34 -31.86 -21.74
CA ASP A 905 13.76 -31.18 -22.96
C ASP A 905 13.94 -29.69 -22.65
N GLU A 906 15.13 -29.15 -22.95
CA GLU A 906 15.48 -27.73 -22.74
C GLU A 906 14.51 -26.77 -23.47
N ASP A 907 13.67 -27.28 -24.37
CA ASP A 907 12.70 -26.54 -25.19
C ASP A 907 11.40 -26.13 -24.45
N GLY A 908 11.05 -26.74 -23.32
CA GLY A 908 9.83 -26.37 -22.56
C GLY A 908 9.92 -24.98 -21.90
N ALA A 909 11.12 -24.59 -21.46
CA ALA A 909 11.39 -23.25 -20.92
C ALA A 909 11.42 -22.18 -22.03
N VAL A 910 11.80 -22.56 -23.25
CA VAL A 910 11.80 -21.68 -24.43
C VAL A 910 10.36 -21.36 -24.89
N TYR A 911 9.41 -22.27 -24.66
CA TYR A 911 7.99 -22.02 -25.00
C TYR A 911 7.37 -20.93 -24.14
N LEU A 912 7.60 -20.95 -22.82
CA LEU A 912 7.18 -19.90 -21.88
C LEU A 912 7.85 -18.55 -22.20
N GLU A 913 9.15 -18.56 -22.53
CA GLU A 913 9.89 -17.36 -22.96
C GLU A 913 9.37 -16.78 -24.29
N SER A 914 8.81 -17.64 -25.16
CA SER A 914 8.20 -17.22 -26.44
C SER A 914 6.77 -16.69 -26.29
N LEU A 915 6.08 -17.01 -25.19
CA LEU A 915 4.74 -16.50 -24.88
C LEU A 915 4.83 -15.08 -24.28
N GLU A 916 5.74 -14.85 -23.33
CA GLU A 916 6.03 -13.51 -22.80
C GLU A 916 6.55 -12.56 -23.89
N GLU A 917 7.43 -13.01 -24.79
CA GLU A 917 7.88 -12.18 -25.91
C GLU A 917 6.78 -11.86 -26.93
N LYS A 918 5.71 -12.67 -27.02
CA LYS A 918 4.59 -12.41 -27.91
C LYS A 918 3.60 -11.42 -27.31
N ILE A 919 3.38 -11.48 -26.00
CA ILE A 919 2.57 -10.51 -25.26
C ILE A 919 3.20 -9.11 -25.36
N ASN A 920 4.52 -9.01 -25.23
CA ASN A 920 5.24 -7.73 -25.36
C ASN A 920 5.36 -7.21 -26.80
N LYS A 921 5.22 -8.07 -27.82
CA LYS A 921 5.24 -7.65 -29.24
C LYS A 921 3.88 -7.17 -29.76
N SER A 922 2.77 -7.57 -29.14
CA SER A 922 1.42 -7.11 -29.53
C SER A 922 1.11 -5.66 -29.14
N ALA A 923 1.86 -5.06 -28.21
CA ALA A 923 1.71 -3.66 -27.82
C ALA A 923 2.42 -2.65 -28.75
N GLY A 924 3.19 -3.12 -29.75
CA GLY A 924 4.13 -2.28 -30.51
C GLY A 924 3.69 -1.79 -31.90
N ASP A 925 2.44 -1.98 -32.34
CA ASP A 925 2.03 -1.68 -33.73
C ASP A 925 1.02 -0.52 -33.84
N SER A 926 1.43 0.68 -33.44
CA SER A 926 0.89 1.91 -34.05
C SER A 926 1.94 3.03 -34.08
N SER A 927 2.55 3.20 -35.25
CA SER A 927 3.59 4.17 -35.53
C SER A 927 3.02 5.58 -35.74
N PHE A 928 3.32 6.55 -34.86
CA PHE A 928 3.38 7.96 -35.25
C PHE A 928 4.39 8.76 -34.38
N ASN A 929 5.48 9.20 -35.02
CA ASN A 929 6.53 10.04 -34.44
C ASN A 929 6.14 11.53 -34.45
N ILE A 930 6.18 12.20 -33.30
CA ILE A 930 6.40 13.67 -33.24
C ILE A 930 7.54 13.94 -32.25
N GLN A 931 8.64 14.49 -32.77
CA GLN A 931 9.75 15.02 -31.99
C GLN A 931 9.35 16.35 -31.34
N THR A 932 9.44 16.44 -30.02
CA THR A 932 9.68 17.72 -29.35
C THR A 932 10.62 17.50 -28.18
N SER A 933 11.69 18.29 -28.17
CA SER A 933 12.80 18.24 -27.22
C SER A 933 12.55 19.27 -26.14
N ILE A 934 12.40 18.83 -24.89
CA ILE A 934 12.46 19.69 -23.71
C ILE A 934 13.34 18.96 -22.68
N MET A 935 14.36 19.68 -22.22
CA MET A 935 15.33 19.25 -21.21
C MET A 935 14.65 19.19 -19.84
N ASN A 936 14.90 18.13 -19.07
CA ASN A 936 14.55 18.07 -17.65
C ASN A 936 15.83 17.89 -16.83
N ASP A 937 16.21 18.95 -16.12
CA ASP A 937 17.13 18.93 -14.98
C ASP A 937 16.32 18.48 -13.75
N GLY A 938 16.92 17.62 -12.92
CA GLY A 938 16.19 16.76 -11.98
C GLY A 938 15.84 17.33 -10.61
N ASP A 939 15.00 16.54 -9.91
CA ASP A 939 15.13 16.21 -8.49
C ASP A 939 14.38 14.88 -8.23
N ASP A 940 14.93 14.07 -7.33
CA ASP A 940 14.55 12.69 -6.99
C ASP A 940 13.38 12.65 -5.98
N GLY A 941 12.33 11.88 -6.30
CA GLY A 941 11.33 11.36 -5.35
C GLY A 941 10.61 10.18 -6.01
N ASP A 942 10.69 9.01 -5.38
CA ASP A 942 10.15 7.69 -5.75
C ASP A 942 9.11 7.64 -6.87
N ASP A 943 9.38 6.86 -7.93
CA ASP A 943 8.39 6.11 -8.72
C ASP A 943 9.13 5.00 -9.50
N ASP A 944 8.86 3.74 -9.13
CA ASP A 944 9.08 2.57 -10.00
C ASP A 944 7.69 2.20 -10.56
N ASP A 945 7.19 3.00 -11.50
CA ASP A 945 6.06 2.67 -12.40
C ASP A 945 6.19 3.48 -13.73
N ASP A 946 7.38 3.48 -14.32
CA ASP A 946 7.69 4.27 -15.53
C ASP A 946 7.47 3.52 -16.87
N GLU A 947 6.34 2.81 -17.01
CA GLU A 947 5.79 2.44 -18.33
C GLU A 947 4.28 2.73 -18.52
N ASP A 948 3.62 3.53 -17.66
CA ASP A 948 2.17 3.85 -17.80
C ASP A 948 1.79 5.36 -17.92
N TRP A 949 2.74 6.26 -18.14
CA TRP A 949 2.48 7.73 -18.26
C TRP A 949 1.71 8.20 -19.52
N MET A 950 0.97 7.32 -20.19
CA MET A 950 0.09 7.67 -21.32
C MET A 950 -1.33 7.10 -21.18
N ASN A 951 -1.76 6.71 -19.98
CA ASN A 951 -3.18 6.55 -19.70
C ASN A 951 -3.74 7.92 -19.31
N GLU A 952 -4.61 8.49 -20.17
CA GLU A 952 -5.42 9.67 -19.84
C GLU A 952 -6.51 9.26 -18.85
N ASP A 953 -6.13 8.79 -17.66
CA ASP A 953 -7.05 8.48 -16.56
C ASP A 953 -7.74 9.77 -16.09
N PRO A 954 -9.02 9.70 -15.67
CA PRO A 954 -9.71 10.85 -15.08
C PRO A 954 -8.93 11.33 -13.84
N THR A 955 -8.61 12.63 -13.78
CA THR A 955 -7.94 13.22 -12.61
C THR A 955 -8.79 12.98 -11.36
N ALA A 956 -8.21 12.65 -10.21
CA ALA A 956 -8.94 12.39 -8.95
C ALA A 956 -9.94 13.50 -8.56
N LEU A 957 -9.72 14.74 -9.03
CA LEU A 957 -10.63 15.88 -8.84
C LEU A 957 -11.94 15.78 -9.65
N GLU A 958 -12.06 14.87 -10.62
CA GLU A 958 -13.29 14.64 -11.40
C GLU A 958 -14.41 13.98 -10.58
N ASP A 959 -14.06 13.32 -9.48
CA ASP A 959 -15.04 12.72 -8.57
C ASP A 959 -15.91 13.80 -7.89
N PHE A 960 -15.40 15.04 -7.79
CA PHE A 960 -16.13 16.20 -7.27
C PHE A 960 -17.07 16.81 -8.31
N SER A 961 -18.16 16.08 -8.58
CA SER A 961 -19.16 16.44 -9.59
C SER A 961 -19.82 17.81 -9.38
N THR A 962 -20.24 18.43 -10.48
CA THR A 962 -20.97 19.71 -10.50
C THR A 962 -22.27 19.55 -11.29
N PRO A 963 -23.17 20.57 -11.32
CA PRO A 963 -24.37 20.53 -12.16
C PRO A 963 -24.09 20.37 -13.66
N LEU A 964 -22.85 20.62 -14.12
CA LEU A 964 -22.46 20.43 -15.51
C LEU A 964 -22.17 18.96 -15.84
N ASP A 965 -21.96 18.12 -14.83
CA ASP A 965 -21.57 16.71 -14.97
C ASP A 965 -22.74 15.74 -14.78
N ALA A 966 -23.87 16.24 -14.28
CA ALA A 966 -25.08 15.44 -14.07
C ALA A 966 -25.57 14.77 -15.35
N GLU A 967 -26.04 13.53 -15.26
CA GLU A 967 -26.50 12.73 -16.42
C GLU A 967 -27.68 13.36 -17.17
N ASP A 968 -28.51 14.14 -16.47
CA ASP A 968 -29.65 14.89 -17.00
C ASP A 968 -29.29 16.31 -17.46
N CYS A 969 -28.00 16.67 -17.45
CA CYS A 969 -27.52 17.97 -17.87
C CYS A 969 -27.80 18.18 -19.37
N ASN A 970 -28.73 19.09 -19.67
CA ASN A 970 -29.13 19.40 -21.05
C ASN A 970 -28.11 20.29 -21.80
N ILE A 971 -26.92 20.50 -21.24
CA ILE A 971 -25.89 21.41 -21.72
C ILE A 971 -24.78 20.58 -22.36
N ASP A 972 -24.82 20.50 -23.70
CA ASP A 972 -23.81 19.83 -24.50
C ASP A 972 -22.89 20.86 -25.18
N GLU A 973 -21.61 20.77 -24.89
CA GLU A 973 -20.57 21.70 -25.31
C GLU A 973 -20.36 21.73 -26.84
N PHE A 974 -20.56 20.60 -27.54
CA PHE A 974 -20.47 20.54 -29.00
C PHE A 974 -21.67 21.23 -29.66
N ILE A 975 -22.87 21.01 -29.11
CA ILE A 975 -24.11 21.64 -29.59
C ILE A 975 -24.05 23.16 -29.35
N ILE A 976 -23.67 23.59 -28.16
CA ILE A 976 -23.57 25.01 -27.80
C ILE A 976 -22.55 25.73 -28.68
N PHE A 977 -21.37 25.13 -28.89
CA PHE A 977 -20.37 25.72 -29.78
C PHE A 977 -20.91 25.93 -31.21
N LYS A 978 -21.63 24.93 -31.75
CA LYS A 978 -22.25 25.05 -33.08
C LYS A 978 -23.31 26.17 -33.12
N GLU A 979 -24.16 26.26 -32.11
CA GLU A 979 -25.20 27.29 -32.02
C GLU A 979 -24.60 28.70 -31.88
N VAL A 980 -23.53 28.84 -31.09
CA VAL A 980 -22.79 30.10 -30.97
C VAL A 980 -22.16 30.50 -32.30
N MET A 981 -21.50 29.57 -33.01
CA MET A 981 -20.88 29.86 -34.29
C MET A 981 -21.91 30.25 -35.37
N ALA A 982 -23.04 29.54 -35.45
CA ALA A 982 -24.14 29.90 -36.35
C ALA A 982 -24.75 31.27 -36.01
N GLY A 983 -24.98 31.53 -34.71
CA GLY A 983 -25.50 32.81 -34.23
C GLY A 983 -24.55 33.98 -34.52
N LEU A 984 -23.24 33.77 -34.39
CA LEU A 984 -22.23 34.78 -34.73
C LEU A 984 -22.18 35.06 -36.23
N GLN A 985 -22.32 34.03 -37.07
CA GLN A 985 -22.35 34.20 -38.52
C GLN A 985 -23.54 35.07 -38.97
N GLU A 986 -24.69 34.95 -38.29
CA GLU A 986 -25.89 35.74 -38.59
C GLU A 986 -25.87 37.14 -37.98
N ARG A 987 -25.45 37.27 -36.72
CA ARG A 987 -25.53 38.53 -35.95
C ARG A 987 -24.32 39.43 -36.15
N GLU A 988 -23.12 38.86 -36.22
CA GLU A 988 -21.84 39.58 -36.27
C GLU A 988 -20.85 38.95 -37.28
N PRO A 989 -21.13 39.06 -38.59
CA PRO A 989 -20.33 38.40 -39.62
C PRO A 989 -18.86 38.89 -39.65
N ALA A 990 -18.60 40.14 -39.27
CA ALA A 990 -17.24 40.68 -39.18
C ALA A 990 -16.41 40.00 -38.07
N TRP A 991 -17.03 39.69 -36.94
CA TRP A 991 -16.39 38.97 -35.84
C TRP A 991 -16.17 37.50 -36.21
N TYR A 992 -17.17 36.86 -36.81
CA TYR A 992 -17.05 35.51 -37.34
C TYR A 992 -15.87 35.36 -38.33
N HIS A 993 -15.71 36.31 -39.25
CA HIS A 993 -14.57 36.35 -40.18
C HIS A 993 -13.22 36.57 -39.49
N THR A 994 -13.19 37.31 -38.38
CA THR A 994 -11.96 37.55 -37.61
C THR A 994 -11.51 36.27 -36.89
N LEU A 995 -12.44 35.51 -36.33
CA LEU A 995 -12.16 34.22 -35.69
C LEU A 995 -11.73 33.15 -36.69
N THR A 996 -12.38 33.08 -37.86
CA THR A 996 -12.15 32.03 -38.86
C THR A 996 -11.05 32.34 -39.86
N GLY A 997 -10.69 33.62 -40.03
CA GLY A 997 -9.80 34.09 -41.09
C GLY A 997 -8.33 33.67 -40.94
N SER A 998 -7.89 33.33 -39.73
CA SER A 998 -6.52 32.87 -39.45
C SER A 998 -6.37 31.35 -39.40
N LEU A 999 -7.44 30.58 -39.61
CA LEU A 999 -7.41 29.12 -39.52
C LEU A 999 -6.73 28.47 -40.72
N SER A 1000 -5.92 27.44 -40.46
CA SER A 1000 -5.38 26.57 -41.52
C SER A 1000 -6.48 25.73 -42.19
N ILE A 1001 -6.22 25.21 -43.38
CA ILE A 1001 -7.17 24.31 -44.09
C ILE A 1001 -7.52 23.09 -43.24
N GLU A 1002 -6.53 22.57 -42.49
CA GLU A 1002 -6.71 21.44 -41.58
C GLU A 1002 -7.60 21.80 -40.39
N GLN A 1003 -7.38 22.98 -39.77
CA GLN A 1003 -8.22 23.46 -38.68
C GLN A 1003 -9.66 23.74 -39.12
N GLN A 1004 -9.85 24.32 -40.32
CA GLN A 1004 -11.20 24.52 -40.89
C GLN A 1004 -11.94 23.18 -41.07
N LYS A 1005 -11.23 22.13 -41.49
CA LYS A 1005 -11.80 20.78 -41.57
C LYS A 1005 -12.17 20.25 -40.18
N LYS A 1006 -11.30 20.38 -39.19
CA LYS A 1006 -11.59 19.97 -37.80
C LYS A 1006 -12.83 20.68 -37.22
N VAL A 1007 -13.01 21.98 -37.48
CA VAL A 1007 -14.23 22.73 -37.08
C VAL A 1007 -15.49 22.11 -37.72
N GLN A 1008 -15.42 21.75 -39.01
CA GLN A 1008 -16.54 21.11 -39.70
C GLN A 1008 -16.84 19.70 -39.14
N ASP A 1009 -15.80 18.96 -38.76
CA ASP A 1009 -15.94 17.65 -38.12
C ASP A 1009 -16.60 17.77 -36.74
N VAL A 1010 -16.23 18.80 -35.94
CA VAL A 1010 -16.89 19.15 -34.67
C VAL A 1010 -18.38 19.47 -34.87
N PHE A 1011 -18.75 20.24 -35.90
CA PHE A 1011 -20.17 20.52 -36.21
C PHE A 1011 -20.95 19.27 -36.60
N THR A 1012 -20.33 18.35 -37.33
CA THR A 1012 -20.96 17.10 -37.73
C THR A 1012 -21.18 16.20 -36.51
N PHE A 1013 -20.21 16.15 -35.61
CA PHE A 1013 -20.32 15.43 -34.35
C PHE A 1013 -21.40 16.02 -33.43
N ALA A 1014 -21.52 17.36 -33.37
CA ALA A 1014 -22.60 18.03 -32.64
C ALA A 1014 -23.99 17.63 -33.16
N ASP A 1015 -24.17 17.50 -34.48
CA ASP A 1015 -25.44 17.02 -35.06
C ASP A 1015 -25.75 15.58 -34.70
N GLN A 1016 -24.73 14.71 -34.68
CA GLN A 1016 -24.88 13.32 -34.26
C GLN A 1016 -25.31 13.23 -32.79
N ARG A 1017 -24.67 13.99 -31.89
CA ARG A 1017 -25.02 14.04 -30.47
C ARG A 1017 -26.43 14.59 -30.23
N LYS A 1018 -26.81 15.64 -30.97
CA LYS A 1018 -28.18 16.19 -30.93
C LYS A 1018 -29.23 15.17 -31.36
N ALA A 1019 -28.99 14.44 -32.45
CA ALA A 1019 -29.87 13.39 -32.93
C ALA A 1019 -29.96 12.20 -31.94
N ALA A 1020 -28.86 11.83 -31.29
CA ALA A 1020 -28.82 10.81 -30.25
C ALA A 1020 -29.61 11.21 -29.00
N ALA A 1021 -29.42 12.44 -28.51
CA ALA A 1021 -30.17 12.98 -27.37
C ALA A 1021 -31.68 13.11 -27.67
N GLU A 1022 -32.07 13.54 -28.87
CA GLU A 1022 -33.47 13.55 -29.30
C GLU A 1022 -34.06 12.14 -29.38
N SER A 1023 -33.27 11.16 -29.85
CA SER A 1023 -33.70 9.76 -29.90
C SER A 1023 -33.91 9.18 -28.49
N LYS A 1024 -32.98 9.42 -27.56
CA LYS A 1024 -33.07 8.99 -26.15
C LYS A 1024 -34.29 9.61 -25.44
N ARG A 1025 -34.55 10.91 -25.64
CA ARG A 1025 -35.77 11.56 -25.14
C ARG A 1025 -37.06 10.98 -25.72
N ILE A 1026 -37.07 10.61 -27.00
CA ILE A 1026 -38.23 9.97 -27.64
C ILE A 1026 -38.47 8.58 -27.04
N GLU A 1027 -37.40 7.84 -26.76
CA GLU A 1027 -37.45 6.53 -26.12
C GLU A 1027 -37.97 6.61 -24.66
N GLU A 1028 -37.45 7.54 -23.87
CA GLU A 1028 -37.91 7.83 -22.50
C GLU A 1028 -39.38 8.32 -22.45
N SER A 1029 -39.85 8.99 -23.51
CA SER A 1029 -41.25 9.44 -23.65
C SER A 1029 -42.23 8.37 -24.17
N GLY A 1030 -41.77 7.12 -24.38
CA GLY A 1030 -42.62 5.99 -24.76
C GLY A 1030 -42.67 5.65 -26.26
N GLY A 1031 -41.73 6.15 -27.07
CA GLY A 1031 -41.56 5.81 -28.48
C GLY A 1031 -42.60 6.40 -29.45
N TYR A 1032 -42.32 6.30 -30.76
CA TYR A 1032 -43.18 6.87 -31.82
C TYR A 1032 -44.59 6.25 -31.84
N ILE A 1033 -45.62 7.02 -31.48
CA ILE A 1033 -47.03 6.66 -31.71
C ILE A 1033 -47.34 6.78 -33.22
N PHE A 1034 -47.19 5.69 -33.96
CA PHE A 1034 -47.70 5.60 -35.33
C PHE A 1034 -49.23 5.55 -35.31
N ASN A 1035 -49.88 6.66 -35.64
CA ASN A 1035 -51.32 6.70 -35.93
C ASN A 1035 -51.62 5.83 -37.16
N GLN A 1036 -52.07 4.59 -36.94
CA GLN A 1036 -52.69 3.77 -37.98
C GLN A 1036 -54.06 4.35 -38.36
N GLN A 1037 -54.09 5.25 -39.33
CA GLN A 1037 -55.27 5.43 -40.18
C GLN A 1037 -54.94 5.11 -41.63
N THR A 1038 -55.63 4.05 -42.09
CA THR A 1038 -56.08 3.74 -43.45
C THR A 1038 -55.45 2.48 -44.06
N ARG A 1039 -56.00 1.32 -43.70
CA ARG A 1039 -56.02 0.15 -44.60
C ARG A 1039 -57.44 -0.41 -44.71
N ALA A 1040 -58.04 -0.19 -45.88
CA ALA A 1040 -59.24 -0.90 -46.30
C ALA A 1040 -58.94 -2.40 -46.47
N ARG A 1041 -59.82 -3.23 -45.92
CA ARG A 1041 -59.98 -4.68 -46.18
C ARG A 1041 -60.20 -4.93 -47.68
N PRO A 1042 -59.79 -6.09 -48.24
CA PRO A 1042 -60.62 -7.30 -48.08
C PRO A 1042 -59.92 -8.67 -48.06
N LEU A 1043 -60.64 -9.63 -47.44
CA LEU A 1043 -60.81 -11.07 -47.77
C LEU A 1043 -59.51 -11.90 -47.97
N GLY A 1044 -59.12 -12.83 -47.11
CA GLY A 1044 -59.92 -13.98 -46.64
C GLY A 1044 -59.44 -15.25 -47.34
N HIS A 1045 -58.50 -16.00 -46.74
CA HIS A 1045 -58.44 -17.46 -46.84
C HIS A 1045 -57.58 -18.04 -45.71
N ALA A 1046 -58.22 -18.88 -44.90
CA ALA A 1046 -57.64 -19.67 -43.84
C ALA A 1046 -57.16 -21.03 -44.37
N GLN A 1047 -56.01 -21.52 -43.86
CA GLN A 1047 -55.73 -22.92 -43.48
C GLN A 1047 -54.23 -23.02 -43.12
N SER A 1048 -53.88 -23.07 -41.83
CA SER A 1048 -53.71 -24.27 -40.99
C SER A 1048 -52.29 -24.85 -41.02
N LYS A 1049 -51.58 -24.72 -39.89
CA LYS A 1049 -50.90 -25.78 -39.09
C LYS A 1049 -49.97 -25.07 -38.10
N LEU A 1050 -50.34 -24.91 -36.82
CA LEU A 1050 -50.29 -25.87 -35.71
C LEU A 1050 -48.89 -26.45 -35.43
N ASP A 1051 -48.45 -26.11 -34.21
CA ASP A 1051 -47.51 -26.77 -33.28
C ASP A 1051 -46.03 -26.83 -33.68
N GLY A 1052 -45.06 -26.45 -32.83
CA GLY A 1052 -45.06 -26.11 -31.42
C GLY A 1052 -43.84 -26.73 -30.73
N LEU A 1053 -43.16 -25.94 -29.88
CA LEU A 1053 -42.28 -26.34 -28.75
C LEU A 1053 -40.99 -27.12 -29.13
N GLN A 1054 -39.81 -26.86 -28.58
CA GLN A 1054 -39.39 -26.25 -27.31
C GLN A 1054 -38.31 -25.19 -27.53
#